data_AF-A0A6I6W3U1-F1
#
_entry.id   AF-A0A6I6W3U1-F1
#
_cell.length_a   1.000
_cell.length_b   1.000
_cell.length_c   1.000
_cell.angle_alpha   90.00
_cell.angle_beta   90.00
_cell.angle_gamma   90.00
#
_symmetry.space_group_name_H-M   'P 1'
#
loop_
_entity.id
_entity.type
_entity.pdbx_description
1 polymer ?
#
loop_
_entity_poly.entity_id
_entity_poly.type
_entity_poly.pdbx_seq_one_letter_code
_entity_poly.pdbx_strand_id
1 'polypeptide(L)'
;MIRGLKIAGLAVVAVLAGLLLALWAVLGTQAGSRWALGQVPGLSVEHFQGRLGGQWSADHLLWQQDSSRVELKAPKFDWSPACLLRMTLCIDQLDVEQVSLQFPPSTEESSSPIALPDLKLPVALQLGDVRVGSLLFNGSEELKGLQLAAHWTAAGMQIDSVHLQRDDLVLDLAGLLQPIGNWPLTASGNLSLPYAPGSAAWKVALKVEGDLLKTLKLDADSSGYLTAKLKGELQPLADNLPAQLQISADGFKPSADLPDTLQLNQLDLTAKGDLNNGYQLLGKAVLPAEKGPVGLLLQGKVDAKGAQIAGLDLNAGDQQSLKLSANLDWQQGFSADAKIDWLDFPWHRLYPVIDEPQVTVRTFNGEISYKDGNYLGNLKADLDGPAGKFNVVTPFSGDLKQVFLPELKLTAGQGKAEGHLNLQFADGIAWDTALDLSALNPAYWVAELPGTLAGPLRSKGEFKNAQLKLNADLDLKGRLRGQTAVLAAKAEGVGEQWTLANLDIRLGDNRINGSGSLQQRLAGQIDIKLARLAQLWPQLRGQVNGRLEVAGSLHAPQGKLDLNGQQLAFADNRLQRLSLDATLDSAQRAKIDLKGSGIQSGDTQVGTLTASAQGDIKNQKVQLDLAGPLLKLALALDGNLDNGNWRARLASGDVQAGGQDWKLQAPAKIDYLADGKLTFAAHCWVSGAASLCGEDQRLMPEPKLRYHLKQFPLDSLAAFLPKDFAWQGKLNADVQLDLPDSGPKGVVSVDASGGTLRVKDKDQWLDFPYDTLKLETTLNPKRIDTQLNFRGGKLGELLLQAQINPLPKNKPITGNFSLTGLDVAVARPFVPMVETLNGKLNGNGRISGGLLAPQINGNVNLIGGEVSGPELPVSLEGLNVQALIAGESVQLNGGWRSGKAGQGSLKGQIDWGQAMTVDLSLQGSQLPVTVEPYATLEVAPDLRITLKNDKLAIAGNVQIPRGDITVRELPPSTVKVSDDTIIIGSQTEEGKPAMAMAMDIDVAVGEDQLNFSGFGLTAKVQGHVHIGDNLDTRGELWLNDGRYRAYGQRLDVRRARLLFAGPLDQPYLDIEAIRKTDDVVAGIRLSGSAEQPTTQIFSEPAMSQEQALSYLVLGRPLSTTGEDNNMLAQAALGLGLMGSAGVTSDIATKLGIQDFDLDTQGSGNNTAVVASGKITEKLSLRYGVGVFEPASTIALRYLLSKKVYLEVASGVASSLDIFYKRDF
;
A
#
# COMPACT_ATOMS: atom_id res chain seq x y z
N MET A 1 49.10 -5.19 -113.51
CA MET A 1 48.27 -4.89 -112.31
C MET A 1 48.71 -5.56 -111.00
N ILE A 2 49.59 -6.58 -111.00
CA ILE A 2 49.89 -7.38 -109.78
C ILE A 2 51.02 -6.79 -108.89
N ARG A 3 51.83 -5.84 -109.39
CA ARG A 3 52.79 -5.09 -108.57
C ARG A 3 52.15 -3.95 -107.75
N GLY A 4 51.05 -3.36 -108.22
CA GLY A 4 50.34 -2.27 -107.52
C GLY A 4 49.58 -2.75 -106.26
N LEU A 5 49.01 -3.95 -106.28
CA LEU A 5 48.22 -4.49 -105.18
C LEU A 5 49.08 -4.99 -104.00
N LYS A 6 50.28 -5.51 -104.25
CA LYS A 6 51.24 -5.88 -103.19
C LYS A 6 51.86 -4.65 -102.53
N ILE A 7 52.12 -3.59 -103.30
CA ILE A 7 52.61 -2.32 -102.75
C ILE A 7 51.49 -1.60 -102.00
N ALA A 8 50.23 -1.64 -102.47
CA ALA A 8 49.08 -1.12 -101.74
C ALA A 8 48.76 -1.93 -100.47
N GLY A 9 48.87 -3.26 -100.50
CA GLY A 9 48.68 -4.13 -99.33
C GLY A 9 49.79 -3.98 -98.28
N LEU A 10 51.05 -3.90 -98.70
CA LEU A 10 52.17 -3.55 -97.81
C LEU A 10 52.08 -2.10 -97.33
N ALA A 11 51.57 -1.17 -98.14
CA ALA A 11 51.33 0.20 -97.72
C ALA A 11 50.18 0.26 -96.69
N VAL A 12 49.08 -0.47 -96.87
CA VAL A 12 47.98 -0.53 -95.89
C VAL A 12 48.40 -1.25 -94.62
N VAL A 13 49.17 -2.35 -94.69
CA VAL A 13 49.71 -3.02 -93.50
C VAL A 13 50.80 -2.19 -92.84
N ALA A 14 51.66 -1.50 -93.57
CA ALA A 14 52.65 -0.58 -93.00
C ALA A 14 52.00 0.70 -92.45
N VAL A 15 50.89 1.16 -93.04
CA VAL A 15 50.06 2.25 -92.51
C VAL A 15 49.28 1.78 -91.29
N LEU A 16 48.72 0.57 -91.26
CA LEU A 16 48.03 0.02 -90.09
C LEU A 16 49.00 -0.34 -88.97
N ALA A 17 50.15 -0.95 -89.29
CA ALA A 17 51.21 -1.22 -88.33
C ALA A 17 51.85 0.08 -87.86
N GLY A 18 52.02 1.06 -88.75
CA GLY A 18 52.46 2.42 -88.42
C GLY A 18 51.44 3.18 -87.58
N LEU A 19 50.15 3.02 -87.84
CA LEU A 19 49.06 3.57 -87.05
C LEU A 19 48.97 2.88 -85.69
N LEU A 20 49.10 1.55 -85.61
CA LEU A 20 49.10 0.80 -84.36
C LEU A 20 50.37 1.08 -83.54
N LEU A 21 51.53 1.24 -84.18
CA LEU A 21 52.77 1.69 -83.53
C LEU A 21 52.65 3.14 -83.07
N ALA A 22 52.03 4.03 -83.86
CA ALA A 22 51.76 5.40 -83.45
C ALA A 22 50.75 5.45 -82.29
N LEU A 23 49.68 4.64 -82.34
CA LEU A 23 48.67 4.54 -81.31
C LEU A 23 49.27 3.93 -80.02
N TRP A 24 50.15 2.93 -80.14
CA TRP A 24 50.88 2.34 -79.02
C TRP A 24 51.96 3.28 -78.48
N ALA A 25 52.63 4.05 -79.33
CA ALA A 25 53.58 5.08 -78.88
C ALA A 25 52.85 6.18 -78.09
N VAL A 26 51.68 6.60 -78.56
CA VAL A 26 50.86 7.64 -77.93
C VAL A 26 50.18 7.14 -76.65
N LEU A 27 49.47 6.01 -76.69
CA LEU A 27 48.69 5.51 -75.56
C LEU A 27 49.49 4.55 -74.65
N GLY A 28 50.47 3.84 -75.18
CA GLY A 28 51.23 2.82 -74.47
C GLY A 28 52.49 3.33 -73.76
N THR A 29 52.95 4.56 -74.03
CA THR A 29 54.14 5.16 -73.41
C THR A 29 53.82 6.47 -72.68
N GLN A 30 54.51 6.74 -71.57
CA GLN A 30 54.32 7.96 -70.76
C GLN A 30 54.59 9.24 -71.55
N ALA A 31 55.64 9.26 -72.37
CA ALA A 31 56.00 10.43 -73.18
C ALA A 31 54.93 10.73 -74.24
N GLY A 32 54.45 9.70 -74.95
CA GLY A 32 53.38 9.86 -75.94
C GLY A 32 52.04 10.26 -75.31
N SER A 33 51.76 9.74 -74.11
CA SER A 33 50.55 10.03 -73.35
C SER A 33 50.52 11.48 -72.86
N ARG A 34 51.65 11.97 -72.32
CA ARG A 34 51.83 13.37 -71.95
C ARG A 34 51.74 14.29 -73.16
N TRP A 35 52.30 13.89 -74.31
CA TRP A 35 52.18 14.66 -75.55
C TRP A 35 50.71 14.77 -76.00
N ALA A 36 49.95 13.67 -75.98
CA ALA A 36 48.54 13.66 -76.35
C ALA A 36 47.68 14.53 -75.43
N LEU A 37 47.89 14.47 -74.11
CA LEU A 37 47.21 15.37 -73.17
C LEU A 37 47.53 16.84 -73.43
N GLY A 38 48.77 17.14 -73.82
CA GLY A 38 49.19 18.51 -74.18
C GLY A 38 48.59 19.04 -75.49
N GLN A 39 47.94 18.21 -76.30
CA GLN A 39 47.21 18.65 -77.49
C GLN A 39 45.75 19.03 -77.18
N VAL A 40 45.25 18.74 -75.97
CA VAL A 40 43.88 19.08 -75.58
C VAL A 40 43.82 20.58 -75.25
N PRO A 41 43.02 21.38 -75.98
CA PRO A 41 42.92 22.81 -75.73
C PRO A 41 42.49 23.12 -74.30
N GLY A 42 43.19 24.05 -73.64
CA GLY A 42 42.87 24.46 -72.27
C GLY A 42 43.27 23.47 -71.17
N LEU A 43 43.79 22.28 -71.52
CA LEU A 43 44.20 21.26 -70.55
C LEU A 43 45.65 21.44 -70.15
N SER A 44 45.89 21.51 -68.85
CA SER A 44 47.21 21.49 -68.23
C SER A 44 47.30 20.34 -67.25
N VAL A 45 48.41 19.60 -67.30
CA VAL A 45 48.61 18.40 -66.46
C VAL A 45 49.99 18.47 -65.83
N GLU A 46 50.03 18.43 -64.50
CA GLU A 46 51.25 18.47 -63.72
C GLU A 46 51.61 17.07 -63.22
N HIS A 47 52.91 16.75 -63.26
CA HIS A 47 53.48 15.48 -62.78
C HIS A 47 52.76 14.21 -63.29
N PHE A 48 52.39 14.17 -64.56
CA PHE A 48 51.81 12.97 -65.19
C PHE A 48 52.75 11.76 -65.15
N GLN A 49 52.27 10.64 -64.60
CA GLN A 49 52.93 9.34 -64.52
C GLN A 49 52.05 8.24 -65.10
N GLY A 50 52.65 7.22 -65.71
CA GLY A 50 51.92 6.10 -66.31
C GLY A 50 51.60 6.31 -67.79
N ARG A 51 50.54 5.66 -68.29
CA ARG A 51 50.20 5.65 -69.73
C ARG A 51 48.69 5.76 -69.93
N LEU A 52 48.25 6.52 -70.93
CA LEU A 52 46.83 6.74 -71.22
C LEU A 52 46.10 5.45 -71.63
N GLY A 53 46.77 4.43 -72.13
CA GLY A 53 46.21 3.12 -72.50
C GLY A 53 46.22 2.09 -71.36
N GLY A 54 45.96 2.53 -70.13
CA GLY A 54 45.94 1.73 -68.91
C GLY A 54 45.96 2.66 -67.69
N GLN A 55 46.71 2.28 -66.66
CA GLN A 55 46.86 3.09 -65.45
C GLN A 55 47.73 4.34 -65.65
N TRP A 56 47.22 5.48 -65.19
CA TRP A 56 47.94 6.74 -65.07
C TRP A 56 47.51 7.55 -63.85
N SER A 57 48.37 8.47 -63.43
CA SER A 57 48.08 9.44 -62.39
C SER A 57 48.70 10.80 -62.68
N ALA A 58 48.15 11.86 -62.09
CA ALA A 58 48.73 13.20 -62.11
C ALA A 58 48.56 13.84 -60.73
N ASP A 59 49.40 14.80 -60.38
CA ASP A 59 49.23 15.54 -59.13
C ASP A 59 48.10 16.57 -59.28
N HIS A 60 47.98 17.15 -60.48
CA HIS A 60 47.03 18.21 -60.76
C HIS A 60 46.68 18.19 -62.25
N LEU A 61 45.38 18.14 -62.55
CA LEU A 61 44.84 18.23 -63.91
C LEU A 61 43.86 19.39 -63.93
N LEU A 62 44.21 20.45 -64.66
CA LEU A 62 43.44 21.67 -64.76
C LEU A 62 43.04 21.89 -66.21
N TRP A 63 41.74 21.83 -66.47
CA TRP A 63 41.14 22.24 -67.74
C TRP A 63 40.49 23.61 -67.58
N GLN A 64 40.89 24.57 -68.40
CA GLN A 64 40.32 25.90 -68.40
C GLN A 64 40.03 26.35 -69.84
N GLN A 65 38.77 26.69 -70.10
CA GLN A 65 38.31 27.22 -71.37
C GLN A 65 37.28 28.32 -71.10
N ASP A 66 37.53 29.51 -71.65
CA ASP A 66 36.78 30.74 -71.33
C ASP A 66 36.75 31.01 -69.81
N SER A 67 35.56 31.17 -69.23
CA SER A 67 35.32 31.34 -67.79
C SER A 67 35.03 30.03 -67.06
N SER A 68 35.09 28.89 -67.76
CA SER A 68 34.88 27.56 -67.17
C SER A 68 36.23 26.95 -66.76
N ARG A 69 36.30 26.45 -65.54
CA ARG A 69 37.50 25.83 -64.96
C ARG A 69 37.11 24.53 -64.24
N VAL A 70 37.76 23.44 -64.64
CA VAL A 70 37.65 22.12 -64.01
C VAL A 70 39.03 21.72 -63.52
N GLU A 71 39.15 21.49 -62.21
CA GLU A 71 40.40 21.17 -61.53
C GLU A 71 40.26 19.82 -60.82
N LEU A 72 41.16 18.88 -61.10
CA LEU A 72 41.26 17.59 -60.43
C LEU A 72 42.60 17.54 -59.69
N LYS A 73 42.57 17.27 -58.39
CA LYS A 73 43.79 17.04 -57.59
C LYS A 73 44.00 15.56 -57.34
N ALA A 74 45.25 15.15 -57.52
CA ALA A 74 45.73 13.79 -57.42
C ALA A 74 44.90 12.74 -58.19
N PRO A 75 44.41 13.00 -59.43
CA PRO A 75 43.63 11.99 -60.14
C PRO A 75 44.47 10.74 -60.46
N LYS A 76 43.90 9.58 -60.18
CA LYS A 76 44.37 8.26 -60.59
C LYS A 76 43.27 7.62 -61.44
N PHE A 77 43.66 7.12 -62.60
CA PHE A 77 42.74 6.50 -63.53
C PHE A 77 43.33 5.20 -64.05
N ASP A 78 42.54 4.13 -64.00
CA ASP A 78 42.86 2.85 -64.61
C ASP A 78 41.67 2.35 -65.39
N TRP A 79 41.94 1.90 -66.61
CA TRP A 79 40.93 1.38 -67.51
C TRP A 79 41.55 0.30 -68.40
N SER A 80 40.69 -0.56 -68.93
CA SER A 80 41.10 -1.71 -69.74
C SER A 80 40.72 -1.51 -71.22
N PRO A 81 41.62 -0.98 -72.08
CA PRO A 81 41.34 -0.78 -73.50
C PRO A 81 40.93 -2.06 -74.25
N ALA A 82 41.36 -3.23 -73.76
CA ALA A 82 40.96 -4.53 -74.32
C ALA A 82 39.44 -4.76 -74.25
N CYS A 83 38.72 -4.13 -73.30
CA CYS A 83 37.27 -4.19 -73.24
C CYS A 83 36.58 -3.57 -74.45
N LEU A 84 37.23 -2.62 -75.15
CA LEU A 84 36.65 -2.01 -76.36
C LEU A 84 36.44 -3.03 -77.49
N LEU A 85 37.19 -4.14 -77.50
CA LEU A 85 36.97 -5.26 -78.43
C LEU A 85 35.59 -5.92 -78.24
N ARG A 86 34.97 -5.74 -77.07
CA ARG A 86 33.62 -6.19 -76.73
C ARG A 86 32.59 -5.07 -76.75
N MET A 87 32.93 -3.89 -77.29
CA MET A 87 32.09 -2.69 -77.24
C MET A 87 31.77 -2.24 -75.80
N THR A 88 32.70 -2.43 -74.86
CA THR A 88 32.57 -1.97 -73.47
C THR A 88 33.75 -1.08 -73.09
N LEU A 89 33.48 0.06 -72.46
CA LEU A 89 34.47 0.88 -71.77
C LEU A 89 34.54 0.44 -70.31
N CYS A 90 35.58 -0.30 -69.94
CA CYS A 90 35.83 -0.72 -68.56
C CYS A 90 36.76 0.29 -67.88
N ILE A 91 36.24 1.08 -66.94
CA ILE A 91 37.02 1.93 -66.04
C ILE A 91 37.15 1.15 -64.74
N ASP A 92 38.33 0.57 -64.51
CA ASP A 92 38.57 -0.31 -63.37
C ASP A 92 38.72 0.52 -62.08
N GLN A 93 39.41 1.66 -62.16
CA GLN A 93 39.58 2.59 -61.04
C GLN A 93 39.55 4.05 -61.51
N LEU A 94 38.79 4.90 -60.82
CA LEU A 94 38.86 6.36 -60.95
C LEU A 94 38.87 6.96 -59.54
N ASP A 95 40.03 7.38 -59.07
CA ASP A 95 40.21 7.91 -57.71
C ASP A 95 40.74 9.35 -57.81
N VAL A 96 40.01 10.30 -57.23
CA VAL A 96 40.35 11.73 -57.25
C VAL A 96 40.19 12.30 -55.84
N GLU A 97 41.24 12.94 -55.32
CA GLU A 97 41.20 13.52 -53.96
C GLU A 97 40.24 14.70 -53.89
N GLN A 98 40.29 15.59 -54.89
CA GLN A 98 39.44 16.77 -54.96
C GLN A 98 39.07 17.09 -56.41
N VAL A 99 37.79 17.33 -56.66
CA VAL A 99 37.25 17.83 -57.93
C VAL A 99 36.72 19.25 -57.68
N SER A 100 37.23 20.26 -58.39
CA SER A 100 36.69 21.62 -58.32
C SER A 100 36.15 22.07 -59.67
N LEU A 101 34.90 22.49 -59.67
CA LEU A 101 34.16 22.97 -60.83
C LEU A 101 33.84 24.44 -60.62
N GLN A 102 34.30 25.31 -61.52
CA GLN A 102 33.98 26.73 -61.53
C GLN A 102 33.41 27.08 -62.90
N PHE A 103 32.16 27.51 -62.94
CA PHE A 103 31.49 27.91 -64.18
C PHE A 103 30.96 29.35 -64.05
N PRO A 104 30.89 30.12 -65.16
CA PRO A 104 30.29 31.43 -65.11
C PRO A 104 28.83 31.34 -64.66
N PRO A 105 28.33 32.30 -63.85
CA PRO A 105 26.91 32.37 -63.51
C PRO A 105 26.08 32.56 -64.80
N SER A 106 25.07 31.73 -65.00
CA SER A 106 24.11 31.87 -66.11
C SER A 106 23.29 33.16 -65.92
N THR A 107 23.25 34.03 -66.93
CA THR A 107 22.58 35.35 -66.88
C THR A 107 21.08 35.32 -67.18
N GLU A 108 20.47 34.15 -67.33
CA GLU A 108 19.02 34.00 -67.43
C GLU A 108 18.54 33.07 -66.31
N GLU A 109 17.72 33.58 -65.40
CA GLU A 109 16.87 32.75 -64.53
C GLU A 109 15.82 32.06 -65.42
N SER A 110 16.21 30.95 -66.06
CA SER A 110 15.27 30.13 -66.80
C SER A 110 14.45 29.31 -65.81
N SER A 111 13.18 29.69 -65.59
CA SER A 111 12.16 28.93 -64.85
C SER A 111 11.66 27.69 -65.62
N SER A 112 12.52 27.09 -66.44
CA SER A 112 12.20 25.89 -67.23
C SER A 112 12.67 24.65 -66.46
N PRO A 113 11.84 23.59 -66.36
CA PRO A 113 12.19 22.36 -65.66
C PRO A 113 13.56 21.83 -66.08
N ILE A 114 14.34 21.34 -65.13
CA ILE A 114 15.64 20.70 -65.38
C ILE A 114 15.44 19.59 -66.43
N ALA A 115 15.99 19.79 -67.63
CA ALA A 115 15.91 18.82 -68.72
C ALA A 115 17.18 17.97 -68.73
N LEU A 116 17.06 16.69 -68.35
CA LEU A 116 18.16 15.74 -68.47
C LEU A 116 18.16 15.12 -69.89
N PRO A 117 19.32 15.03 -70.56
CA PRO A 117 19.39 14.45 -71.91
C PRO A 117 19.17 12.94 -71.89
N ASP A 118 18.59 12.39 -72.97
CA ASP A 118 18.57 10.94 -73.21
C ASP A 118 20.01 10.44 -73.47
N LEU A 119 20.54 9.61 -72.57
CA LEU A 119 21.88 9.06 -72.69
C LEU A 119 21.83 7.67 -73.33
N LYS A 120 22.08 7.63 -74.66
CA LYS A 120 22.29 6.38 -75.40
C LYS A 120 23.78 6.23 -75.71
N LEU A 121 24.47 5.45 -74.88
CA LEU A 121 25.90 5.21 -75.08
C LEU A 121 26.12 4.23 -76.25
N PRO A 122 27.05 4.52 -77.19
CA PRO A 122 27.37 3.64 -78.32
C PRO A 122 28.15 2.38 -77.88
N VAL A 123 28.69 2.39 -76.66
CA VAL A 123 29.40 1.27 -76.01
C VAL A 123 28.85 1.11 -74.58
N ALA A 124 28.82 -0.11 -74.06
CA ALA A 124 28.51 -0.34 -72.65
C ALA A 124 29.59 0.29 -71.76
N LEU A 125 29.25 0.71 -70.55
CA LEU A 125 30.18 1.33 -69.60
C LEU A 125 30.22 0.46 -68.34
N GLN A 126 31.40 0.08 -67.87
CA GLN A 126 31.55 -0.59 -66.57
C GLN A 126 32.47 0.27 -65.69
N LEU A 127 31.96 0.68 -64.53
CA LEU A 127 32.68 1.46 -63.52
C LEU A 127 32.97 0.54 -62.34
N GLY A 128 34.24 0.20 -62.14
CA GLY A 128 34.72 -0.65 -61.06
C GLY A 128 34.69 0.08 -59.72
N ASP A 129 35.74 0.84 -59.42
CA ASP A 129 35.88 1.61 -58.17
C ASP A 129 36.06 3.10 -58.49
N VAL A 130 34.99 3.88 -58.34
CA VAL A 130 35.03 5.34 -58.49
C VAL A 130 35.03 5.98 -57.11
N ARG A 131 36.09 6.69 -56.76
CA ARG A 131 36.23 7.42 -55.50
C ARG A 131 36.48 8.90 -55.75
N VAL A 132 35.70 9.74 -55.07
CA VAL A 132 35.88 11.19 -55.07
C VAL A 132 35.97 11.67 -53.63
N GLY A 133 37.14 12.20 -53.25
CA GLY A 133 37.41 12.66 -51.89
C GLY A 133 36.57 13.88 -51.50
N SER A 134 36.62 14.96 -52.29
CA SER A 134 35.68 16.09 -52.18
C SER A 134 35.34 16.71 -53.53
N LEU A 135 34.10 17.20 -53.68
CA LEU A 135 33.62 17.96 -54.85
C LEU A 135 33.32 19.41 -54.43
N LEU A 136 33.99 20.38 -55.05
CA LEU A 136 33.75 21.80 -54.83
C LEU A 136 33.12 22.42 -56.07
N PHE A 137 31.95 23.04 -55.92
CA PHE A 137 31.28 23.78 -56.99
C PHE A 137 31.27 25.28 -56.66
N ASN A 138 31.84 26.10 -57.54
CA ASN A 138 31.97 27.56 -57.35
C ASN A 138 32.54 27.99 -55.98
N GLY A 139 33.39 27.15 -55.38
CA GLY A 139 34.04 27.41 -54.08
C GLY A 139 33.35 26.79 -52.86
N SER A 140 32.14 26.23 -53.01
CA SER A 140 31.42 25.51 -51.94
C SER A 140 31.67 24.00 -52.04
N GLU A 141 31.97 23.33 -50.92
CA GLU A 141 32.08 21.86 -50.86
C GLU A 141 30.68 21.23 -50.87
N GLU A 142 30.34 20.51 -51.94
CA GLU A 142 29.01 19.95 -52.16
C GLU A 142 28.89 18.48 -51.75
N LEU A 143 29.97 17.70 -51.91
CA LEU A 143 30.01 16.26 -51.63
C LEU A 143 31.39 15.86 -51.08
N LYS A 144 31.43 14.88 -50.17
CA LYS A 144 32.66 14.30 -49.62
C LYS A 144 32.59 12.77 -49.58
N GLY A 145 33.72 12.10 -49.77
CA GLY A 145 33.84 10.64 -49.60
C GLY A 145 32.90 9.81 -50.48
N LEU A 146 32.61 10.27 -51.70
CA LEU A 146 31.78 9.51 -52.64
C LEU A 146 32.52 8.25 -53.09
N GLN A 147 31.89 7.09 -52.93
CA GLN A 147 32.33 5.83 -53.51
C GLN A 147 31.20 5.25 -54.36
N LEU A 148 31.49 4.91 -55.61
CA LEU A 148 30.51 4.44 -56.58
C LEU A 148 31.07 3.24 -57.36
N ALA A 149 30.28 2.17 -57.41
CA ALA A 149 30.44 1.05 -58.34
C ALA A 149 29.14 0.90 -59.13
N ALA A 150 29.25 0.87 -60.46
CA ALA A 150 28.08 0.79 -61.33
C ALA A 150 28.43 0.23 -62.71
N HIS A 151 27.48 -0.42 -63.35
CA HIS A 151 27.64 -0.91 -64.71
C HIS A 151 26.42 -0.58 -65.56
N TRP A 152 26.68 -0.18 -66.80
CA TRP A 152 25.69 0.25 -67.76
C TRP A 152 25.40 -0.87 -68.74
N THR A 153 24.16 -1.34 -68.74
CA THR A 153 23.67 -2.42 -69.60
C THR A 153 22.61 -1.91 -70.57
N ALA A 154 22.09 -2.81 -71.42
CA ALA A 154 20.93 -2.50 -72.25
C ALA A 154 19.66 -2.15 -71.43
N ALA A 155 19.60 -2.57 -70.16
CA ALA A 155 18.47 -2.27 -69.27
C ALA A 155 18.59 -0.92 -68.56
N GLY A 156 19.75 -0.26 -68.59
CA GLY A 156 20.04 0.99 -67.87
C GLY A 156 21.36 0.92 -67.09
N MET A 157 21.62 1.96 -66.30
CA MET A 157 22.72 2.03 -65.34
C MET A 157 22.33 1.25 -64.08
N GLN A 158 22.90 0.07 -63.90
CA GLN A 158 22.83 -0.68 -62.66
C GLN A 158 23.84 -0.09 -61.68
N ILE A 159 23.34 0.45 -60.58
CA ILE A 159 24.14 0.98 -59.48
C ILE A 159 24.32 -0.16 -58.48
N ASP A 160 25.54 -0.70 -58.40
CA ASP A 160 25.88 -1.82 -57.52
C ASP A 160 26.03 -1.34 -56.08
N SER A 161 26.69 -0.20 -55.89
CA SER A 161 26.79 0.48 -54.60
C SER A 161 27.15 1.95 -54.77
N VAL A 162 26.45 2.81 -54.04
CA VAL A 162 26.82 4.19 -53.76
C VAL A 162 26.97 4.33 -52.27
N HIS A 163 28.12 4.81 -51.82
CA HIS A 163 28.32 5.31 -50.48
C HIS A 163 28.60 6.81 -50.56
N LEU A 164 27.83 7.59 -49.83
CA LEU A 164 27.96 9.04 -49.77
C LEU A 164 27.98 9.51 -48.33
N GLN A 165 28.94 10.38 -47.99
CA GLN A 165 29.00 11.04 -46.70
C GLN A 165 28.97 12.56 -46.85
N ARG A 166 28.00 13.22 -46.23
CA ARG A 166 27.95 14.69 -46.12
C ARG A 166 27.81 15.05 -44.66
N ASP A 167 28.79 15.76 -44.11
CA ASP A 167 28.92 15.98 -42.67
C ASP A 167 28.87 14.63 -41.91
N ASP A 168 27.92 14.45 -41.00
CA ASP A 168 27.68 13.18 -40.31
C ASP A 168 26.49 12.37 -40.91
N LEU A 169 25.95 12.79 -42.06
CA LEU A 169 24.95 12.03 -42.84
C LEU A 169 25.65 10.99 -43.70
N VAL A 170 25.21 9.73 -43.59
CA VAL A 170 25.72 8.61 -44.40
C VAL A 170 24.58 8.00 -45.20
N LEU A 171 24.77 7.88 -46.51
CA LEU A 171 23.80 7.32 -47.44
C LEU A 171 24.43 6.16 -48.23
N ASP A 172 23.85 4.98 -48.08
CA ASP A 172 24.18 3.78 -48.85
C ASP A 172 23.02 3.43 -49.78
N LEU A 173 23.24 3.35 -51.09
CA LEU A 173 22.20 3.09 -52.09
C LEU A 173 22.65 2.08 -53.14
N ALA A 174 21.71 1.26 -53.61
CA ALA A 174 21.86 0.42 -54.80
C ALA A 174 20.55 0.40 -55.59
N GLY A 175 20.62 0.23 -56.91
CA GLY A 175 19.42 0.32 -57.74
C GLY A 175 19.66 0.28 -59.23
N LEU A 176 18.61 0.53 -59.99
CA LEU A 176 18.62 0.66 -61.45
C LEU A 176 18.13 2.05 -61.83
N LEU A 177 18.93 2.77 -62.61
CA LEU A 177 18.57 4.05 -63.22
C LEU A 177 18.53 3.89 -64.74
N GLN A 178 17.42 4.28 -65.36
CA GLN A 178 17.26 4.24 -66.81
C GLN A 178 17.34 5.65 -67.37
N PRO A 179 18.48 6.11 -67.90
CA PRO A 179 18.69 7.50 -68.30
C PRO A 179 18.14 7.79 -69.71
N ILE A 180 16.88 7.40 -69.94
CA ILE A 180 16.11 7.60 -71.16
C ILE A 180 14.69 8.02 -70.76
N GLY A 181 14.10 8.98 -71.48
CA GLY A 181 12.75 9.48 -71.19
C GLY A 181 12.73 10.27 -69.87
N ASN A 182 11.89 9.87 -68.92
CA ASN A 182 11.73 10.57 -67.64
C ASN A 182 12.76 10.14 -66.56
N TRP A 183 13.79 9.41 -66.95
CA TRP A 183 14.79 8.86 -66.05
C TRP A 183 14.21 7.94 -64.95
N PRO A 184 13.57 6.80 -65.29
CA PRO A 184 13.06 5.86 -64.30
C PRO A 184 14.15 5.40 -63.33
N LEU A 185 13.87 5.51 -62.02
CA LEU A 185 14.75 5.11 -60.92
C LEU A 185 14.03 4.08 -60.05
N THR A 186 14.69 2.97 -59.77
CA THR A 186 14.32 2.04 -58.70
C THR A 186 15.53 1.81 -57.83
N ALA A 187 15.51 2.31 -56.60
CA ALA A 187 16.63 2.23 -55.68
C ALA A 187 16.18 1.82 -54.27
N SER A 188 17.05 1.13 -53.56
CA SER A 188 16.90 0.82 -52.15
C SER A 188 18.20 1.11 -51.41
N GLY A 189 18.09 1.55 -50.17
CA GLY A 189 19.27 1.93 -49.40
C GLY A 189 19.00 2.23 -47.94
N ASN A 190 20.05 2.65 -47.25
CA ASN A 190 19.98 3.07 -45.86
C ASN A 190 20.53 4.49 -45.73
N LEU A 191 19.81 5.33 -45.01
CA LEU A 191 20.22 6.67 -44.62
C LEU A 191 20.42 6.68 -43.10
N SER A 192 21.61 7.07 -42.66
CA SER A 192 21.93 7.26 -41.24
C SER A 192 22.10 8.74 -40.95
N LEU A 193 21.34 9.25 -39.98
CA LEU A 193 21.35 10.64 -39.54
C LEU A 193 21.97 10.77 -38.14
N PRO A 194 22.80 11.79 -37.92
CA PRO A 194 23.71 11.89 -36.77
C PRO A 194 23.10 12.46 -35.49
N TYR A 195 22.03 13.27 -35.59
CA TYR A 195 21.49 14.01 -34.45
C TYR A 195 20.22 13.37 -33.91
N ALA A 196 20.35 12.71 -32.75
CA ALA A 196 19.25 12.20 -31.95
C ALA A 196 19.52 12.52 -30.47
N PRO A 197 18.76 13.42 -29.82
CA PRO A 197 18.87 13.61 -28.39
C PRO A 197 18.57 12.28 -27.67
N GLY A 198 19.54 11.73 -26.92
CA GLY A 198 19.34 10.51 -26.11
C GLY A 198 19.93 9.19 -26.63
N SER A 199 20.99 9.22 -27.45
CA SER A 199 21.97 8.11 -27.68
C SER A 199 21.70 7.02 -28.74
N ALA A 200 20.60 7.05 -29.51
CA ALA A 200 20.39 6.12 -30.63
C ALA A 200 20.46 6.82 -31.99
N ALA A 201 21.38 6.39 -32.87
CA ALA A 201 21.47 6.90 -34.25
C ALA A 201 20.14 6.70 -35.01
N TRP A 202 19.70 7.70 -35.77
CA TRP A 202 18.46 7.64 -36.54
C TRP A 202 18.72 7.01 -37.90
N LYS A 203 18.18 5.81 -38.12
CA LYS A 203 18.39 5.01 -39.34
C LYS A 203 17.09 4.89 -40.13
N VAL A 204 17.17 5.14 -41.44
CA VAL A 204 16.04 5.07 -42.35
C VAL A 204 16.36 4.14 -43.51
N ALA A 205 15.65 3.02 -43.60
CA ALA A 205 15.69 2.12 -44.75
C ALA A 205 14.75 2.68 -45.81
N LEU A 206 15.29 3.04 -46.98
CA LEU A 206 14.59 3.75 -48.04
C LEU A 206 14.34 2.80 -49.22
N LYS A 207 13.14 2.86 -49.80
CA LYS A 207 12.82 2.34 -51.12
C LYS A 207 12.23 3.47 -51.97
N VAL A 208 12.83 3.71 -53.13
CA VAL A 208 12.47 4.78 -54.05
C VAL A 208 12.15 4.17 -55.41
N GLU A 209 11.01 4.54 -55.98
CA GLU A 209 10.57 4.06 -57.29
C GLU A 209 9.82 5.16 -58.06
N GLY A 210 10.12 5.35 -59.35
CA GLY A 210 9.37 6.27 -60.20
C GLY A 210 10.25 6.97 -61.23
N ASP A 211 9.80 8.13 -61.68
CA ASP A 211 10.45 8.93 -62.72
C ASP A 211 11.20 10.11 -62.07
N LEU A 212 12.53 10.16 -62.18
CA LEU A 212 13.36 11.20 -61.55
C LEU A 212 12.99 12.62 -62.05
N LEU A 213 12.58 12.75 -63.31
CA LEU A 213 12.13 14.02 -63.92
C LEU A 213 10.66 14.37 -63.64
N LYS A 214 9.89 13.46 -63.03
CA LYS A 214 8.49 13.69 -62.67
C LYS A 214 8.27 13.47 -61.19
N THR A 215 7.93 12.26 -60.79
CA THR A 215 7.56 11.92 -59.42
C THR A 215 8.28 10.65 -58.99
N LEU A 216 8.97 10.73 -57.86
CA LEU A 216 9.50 9.58 -57.14
C LEU A 216 8.59 9.24 -55.96
N LYS A 217 8.18 7.98 -55.89
CA LYS A 217 7.50 7.42 -54.71
C LYS A 217 8.55 6.99 -53.71
N LEU A 218 8.33 7.38 -52.46
CA LEU A 218 9.16 7.05 -51.32
C LEU A 218 8.37 6.15 -50.37
N ASP A 219 8.94 5.00 -50.03
CA ASP A 219 8.47 4.12 -48.96
C ASP A 219 9.66 3.80 -48.06
N ALA A 220 9.56 4.10 -46.77
CA ALA A 220 10.70 4.03 -45.88
C ALA A 220 10.32 3.62 -44.45
N ASP A 221 11.13 2.75 -43.86
CA ASP A 221 11.04 2.33 -42.47
C ASP A 221 12.16 2.98 -41.66
N SER A 222 11.78 3.69 -40.61
CA SER A 222 12.65 4.44 -39.73
C SER A 222 12.81 3.73 -38.38
N SER A 223 14.01 3.76 -37.80
CA SER A 223 14.36 3.15 -36.52
C SER A 223 15.39 3.98 -35.74
N GLY A 224 15.51 3.73 -34.43
CA GLY A 224 16.38 4.50 -33.53
C GLY A 224 15.60 5.62 -32.85
N TYR A 225 15.94 6.88 -33.13
CA TYR A 225 15.28 8.07 -32.56
C TYR A 225 13.77 8.11 -32.79
N LEU A 226 13.35 7.83 -34.03
CA LEU A 226 11.95 7.79 -34.43
C LEU A 226 11.68 6.45 -35.12
N THR A 227 10.92 5.57 -34.46
CA THR A 227 10.46 4.32 -35.07
C THR A 227 9.15 4.60 -35.80
N ALA A 228 9.20 4.71 -37.12
CA ALA A 228 8.08 5.20 -37.94
C ALA A 228 8.10 4.67 -39.37
N LYS A 229 6.96 4.76 -40.05
CA LYS A 229 6.84 4.56 -41.50
C LYS A 229 6.67 5.90 -42.19
N LEU A 230 7.51 6.15 -43.19
CA LEU A 230 7.47 7.33 -44.05
C LEU A 230 6.99 6.90 -45.44
N LYS A 231 5.95 7.53 -45.95
CA LYS A 231 5.46 7.32 -47.32
C LYS A 231 5.18 8.65 -47.99
N GLY A 232 5.42 8.73 -49.30
CA GLY A 232 5.08 9.94 -50.01
C GLY A 232 5.57 9.98 -51.44
N GLU A 233 5.40 11.15 -52.04
CA GLU A 233 5.81 11.47 -53.39
C GLU A 233 6.60 12.78 -53.36
N LEU A 234 7.72 12.82 -54.09
CA LEU A 234 8.52 14.03 -54.23
C LEU A 234 9.03 14.19 -55.66
N GLN A 235 9.22 15.44 -56.08
CA GLN A 235 9.72 15.81 -57.40
C GLN A 235 11.11 16.45 -57.22
N PRO A 236 12.20 15.65 -57.15
CA PRO A 236 13.50 16.11 -56.69
C PRO A 236 14.16 17.15 -57.60
N LEU A 237 13.82 17.13 -58.90
CA LEU A 237 14.38 18.02 -59.92
C LEU A 237 13.39 19.11 -60.37
N ALA A 238 12.19 19.18 -59.79
CA ALA A 238 11.27 20.26 -60.04
C ALA A 238 11.62 21.47 -59.14
N ASP A 239 11.35 22.68 -59.64
CA ASP A 239 11.63 23.91 -58.90
C ASP A 239 11.01 23.88 -57.51
N ASN A 240 11.81 24.24 -56.50
CA ASN A 240 11.42 24.31 -55.10
C ASN A 240 11.03 22.97 -54.47
N LEU A 241 11.38 21.81 -55.04
CA LEU A 241 11.16 20.48 -54.43
C LEU A 241 9.71 20.23 -53.95
N PRO A 242 8.72 20.18 -54.86
CA PRO A 242 7.36 19.78 -54.51
C PRO A 242 7.34 18.39 -53.87
N ALA A 243 6.72 18.26 -52.70
CA ALA A 243 6.60 16.99 -52.00
C ALA A 243 5.26 16.86 -51.24
N GLN A 244 4.80 15.62 -51.15
CA GLN A 244 3.72 15.20 -50.28
C GLN A 244 4.18 13.98 -49.48
N LEU A 245 4.41 14.17 -48.18
CA LEU A 245 4.95 13.16 -47.27
C LEU A 245 3.96 12.87 -46.14
N GLN A 246 3.93 11.62 -45.68
CA GLN A 246 3.19 11.17 -44.51
C GLN A 246 4.13 10.34 -43.62
N ILE A 247 4.19 10.68 -42.34
CA ILE A 247 4.94 9.97 -41.31
C ILE A 247 3.93 9.37 -40.33
N SER A 248 4.03 8.08 -40.08
CA SER A 248 3.18 7.35 -39.13
C SER A 248 4.02 6.59 -38.10
N ALA A 249 3.72 6.74 -36.80
CA ALA A 249 4.43 6.07 -35.72
C ALA A 249 3.48 5.63 -34.60
N ASP A 250 3.71 4.44 -34.04
CA ASP A 250 2.90 3.94 -32.91
C ASP A 250 3.13 4.76 -31.64
N GLY A 251 4.37 5.24 -31.44
CA GLY A 251 4.77 6.06 -30.31
C GLY A 251 6.04 6.84 -30.61
N PHE A 252 6.07 8.12 -30.25
CA PHE A 252 7.26 8.96 -30.35
C PHE A 252 7.43 9.81 -29.09
N LYS A 253 8.62 9.74 -28.48
CA LYS A 253 8.97 10.51 -27.30
C LYS A 253 10.13 11.45 -27.66
N PRO A 254 9.91 12.78 -27.73
CA PRO A 254 10.93 13.72 -28.21
C PRO A 254 12.20 13.82 -27.36
N SER A 255 12.11 13.50 -26.06
CA SER A 255 13.24 13.49 -25.13
C SER A 255 13.06 12.44 -24.04
N ALA A 256 14.16 11.84 -23.60
CA ALA A 256 14.18 10.84 -22.53
C ALA A 256 13.77 11.42 -21.16
N ASP A 257 14.02 12.71 -20.93
CA ASP A 257 13.74 13.39 -19.65
C ASP A 257 12.25 13.69 -19.44
N LEU A 258 11.42 13.59 -20.48
CA LEU A 258 9.98 13.77 -20.37
C LEU A 258 9.34 12.54 -19.72
N PRO A 259 8.23 12.68 -18.97
CA PRO A 259 7.44 11.53 -18.52
C PRO A 259 6.78 10.81 -19.71
N ASP A 260 6.45 9.52 -19.54
CA ASP A 260 5.81 8.70 -20.58
C ASP A 260 4.40 9.20 -20.95
N THR A 261 3.79 10.00 -20.07
CA THR A 261 2.52 10.70 -20.31
C THR A 261 2.58 11.72 -21.46
N LEU A 262 3.78 12.16 -21.87
CA LEU A 262 4.03 13.06 -23.01
C LEU A 262 4.47 12.33 -24.29
N GLN A 263 4.39 11.01 -24.33
CA GLN A 263 4.63 10.26 -25.57
C GLN A 263 3.50 10.51 -26.58
N LEU A 264 3.87 10.82 -27.82
CA LEU A 264 2.94 10.98 -28.94
C LEU A 264 2.58 9.59 -29.48
N ASN A 265 1.46 9.02 -29.03
CA ASN A 265 0.95 7.76 -29.56
C ASN A 265 0.13 7.99 -30.82
N GLN A 266 0.11 7.00 -31.72
CA GLN A 266 -0.62 7.07 -33.00
C GLN A 266 -0.30 8.36 -33.78
N LEU A 267 0.98 8.75 -33.79
CA LEU A 267 1.46 9.92 -34.51
C LEU A 267 1.22 9.73 -36.00
N ASP A 268 0.51 10.66 -36.62
CA ASP A 268 0.29 10.71 -38.06
C ASP A 268 0.46 12.17 -38.51
N LEU A 269 1.53 12.43 -39.24
CA LEU A 269 1.93 13.76 -39.69
C LEU A 269 2.03 13.78 -41.21
N THR A 270 1.26 14.66 -41.84
CA THR A 270 1.31 14.89 -43.28
C THR A 270 1.90 16.26 -43.59
N ALA A 271 2.74 16.32 -44.61
CA ALA A 271 3.38 17.53 -45.11
C ALA A 271 3.14 17.63 -46.61
N LYS A 272 2.59 18.74 -47.10
CA LYS A 272 2.34 18.96 -48.54
C LYS A 272 2.69 20.38 -48.97
N GLY A 273 3.53 20.51 -49.99
CA GLY A 273 3.91 21.83 -50.51
C GLY A 273 5.26 21.78 -51.22
N ASP A 274 5.96 22.91 -51.20
CA ASP A 274 7.28 23.09 -51.81
C ASP A 274 8.12 24.07 -50.95
N LEU A 275 9.41 24.20 -51.20
CA LEU A 275 10.36 25.02 -50.43
C LEU A 275 10.10 26.53 -50.50
N ASN A 276 9.42 27.02 -51.55
CA ASN A 276 9.19 28.45 -51.76
C ASN A 276 7.83 28.89 -51.18
N ASN A 277 6.79 28.10 -51.44
CA ASN A 277 5.44 28.28 -50.91
C ASN A 277 5.24 27.65 -49.54
N GLY A 278 6.22 26.91 -49.02
CA GLY A 278 6.19 26.17 -47.75
C GLY A 278 5.36 24.88 -47.78
N TYR A 279 5.65 24.00 -46.82
CA TYR A 279 4.93 22.75 -46.61
C TYR A 279 3.82 22.95 -45.59
N GLN A 280 2.58 22.72 -46.00
CA GLN A 280 1.43 22.64 -45.11
C GLN A 280 1.51 21.37 -44.27
N LEU A 281 1.44 21.51 -42.96
CA LEU A 281 1.50 20.43 -41.98
C LEU A 281 0.11 20.17 -41.41
N LEU A 282 -0.29 18.90 -41.41
CA LEU A 282 -1.44 18.39 -40.65
C LEU A 282 -0.98 17.20 -39.83
N GLY A 283 -0.97 17.35 -38.50
CA GLY A 283 -0.57 16.32 -37.55
C GLY A 283 -1.70 15.95 -36.61
N LYS A 284 -1.79 14.66 -36.26
CA LYS A 284 -2.61 14.16 -35.16
C LYS A 284 -1.80 13.19 -34.31
N ALA A 285 -2.04 13.20 -33.00
CA ALA A 285 -1.48 12.25 -32.07
C ALA A 285 -2.38 12.13 -30.83
N VAL A 286 -2.11 11.13 -29.99
CA VAL A 286 -2.76 10.95 -28.69
C VAL A 286 -1.69 10.92 -27.61
N LEU A 287 -1.80 11.81 -26.64
CA LEU A 287 -0.98 11.79 -25.43
C LEU A 287 -1.68 10.88 -24.41
N PRO A 288 -1.01 9.85 -23.87
CA PRO A 288 -1.67 8.86 -23.02
C PRO A 288 -2.25 9.48 -21.74
N ALA A 289 -1.49 10.39 -21.10
CA ALA A 289 -1.85 11.14 -19.89
C ALA A 289 -2.38 10.28 -18.71
N GLU A 290 -2.38 10.82 -17.49
CA GLU A 290 -3.08 10.19 -16.37
C GLU A 290 -4.56 10.52 -16.42
N LYS A 291 -5.45 9.61 -16.00
CA LYS A 291 -6.91 9.87 -15.92
C LYS A 291 -7.56 10.20 -17.29
N GLY A 292 -7.02 9.66 -18.38
CA GLY A 292 -7.63 9.66 -19.72
C GLY A 292 -6.80 10.40 -20.78
N PRO A 293 -6.82 9.95 -22.04
CA PRO A 293 -5.95 10.47 -23.10
C PRO A 293 -6.28 11.91 -23.49
N VAL A 294 -5.27 12.64 -23.98
CA VAL A 294 -5.40 13.99 -24.55
C VAL A 294 -5.13 13.91 -26.05
N GLY A 295 -6.11 14.28 -26.86
CA GLY A 295 -5.95 14.36 -28.31
C GLY A 295 -5.13 15.59 -28.71
N LEU A 296 -4.22 15.42 -29.66
CA LEU A 296 -3.41 16.49 -30.24
C LEU A 296 -3.77 16.64 -31.72
N LEU A 297 -4.05 17.88 -32.13
CA LEU A 297 -4.16 18.28 -33.53
C LEU A 297 -3.20 19.44 -33.81
N LEU A 298 -2.46 19.34 -34.91
CA LEU A 298 -1.55 20.37 -35.38
C LEU A 298 -1.90 20.74 -36.82
N GLN A 299 -2.09 22.03 -37.07
CA GLN A 299 -2.20 22.61 -38.39
C GLN A 299 -1.22 23.76 -38.51
N GLY A 300 -0.40 23.74 -39.56
CA GLY A 300 0.56 24.81 -39.78
C GLY A 300 1.17 24.78 -41.17
N LYS A 301 2.17 25.64 -41.35
CA LYS A 301 2.97 25.75 -42.56
C LYS A 301 4.42 25.98 -42.13
N VAL A 302 5.36 25.30 -42.75
CA VAL A 302 6.80 25.49 -42.52
C VAL A 302 7.53 25.71 -43.83
N ASP A 303 8.47 26.65 -43.85
CA ASP A 303 9.36 26.89 -44.98
C ASP A 303 10.79 27.18 -44.48
N ALA A 304 11.68 27.55 -45.39
CA ALA A 304 13.07 27.84 -45.03
C ALA A 304 13.22 29.09 -44.14
N LYS A 305 12.23 29.99 -44.11
CA LYS A 305 12.27 31.28 -43.41
C LYS A 305 11.67 31.18 -42.00
N GLY A 306 10.69 30.31 -41.83
CA GLY A 306 9.95 30.22 -40.57
C GLY A 306 8.88 29.14 -40.56
N ALA A 307 8.05 29.18 -39.51
CA ALA A 307 6.88 28.33 -39.39
C ALA A 307 5.68 29.12 -38.85
N GLN A 308 4.52 28.89 -39.46
CA GLN A 308 3.23 29.35 -38.98
C GLN A 308 2.47 28.18 -38.38
N ILE A 309 2.22 28.22 -37.07
CA ILE A 309 1.29 27.34 -36.39
C ILE A 309 -0.09 28.00 -36.47
N ALA A 310 -0.92 27.56 -37.41
CA ALA A 310 -2.29 28.06 -37.56
C ALA A 310 -3.18 27.57 -36.40
N GLY A 311 -2.91 26.38 -35.87
CA GLY A 311 -3.56 25.86 -34.68
C GLY A 311 -2.89 24.60 -34.15
N LEU A 312 -2.52 24.62 -32.87
CA LEU A 312 -2.19 23.46 -32.06
C LEU A 312 -3.29 23.31 -31.01
N ASP A 313 -4.07 22.24 -31.09
CA ASP A 313 -5.19 21.96 -30.19
C ASP A 313 -4.87 20.70 -29.37
N LEU A 314 -4.82 20.85 -28.05
CA LEU A 314 -4.78 19.75 -27.09
C LEU A 314 -6.14 19.65 -26.42
N ASN A 315 -6.85 18.55 -26.64
CA ASN A 315 -8.21 18.34 -26.16
C ASN A 315 -8.27 17.17 -25.17
N ALA A 316 -8.71 17.45 -23.94
CA ALA A 316 -8.88 16.49 -22.86
C ALA A 316 -10.37 16.23 -22.50
N GLY A 317 -11.32 16.78 -23.27
CA GLY A 317 -12.77 16.68 -23.08
C GLY A 317 -13.54 17.91 -23.59
N ASP A 318 -14.88 17.86 -23.59
CA ASP A 318 -15.77 18.87 -24.21
C ASP A 318 -15.58 20.32 -23.72
N GLN A 319 -14.99 20.53 -22.54
CA GLN A 319 -14.67 21.84 -21.96
C GLN A 319 -13.22 21.93 -21.45
N GLN A 320 -12.33 21.07 -21.94
CA GLN A 320 -10.94 21.01 -21.48
C GLN A 320 -9.99 21.07 -22.67
N SER A 321 -9.49 22.26 -23.00
CA SER A 321 -8.68 22.48 -24.19
C SER A 321 -7.56 23.49 -24.00
N LEU A 322 -6.46 23.27 -24.71
CA LEU A 322 -5.40 24.24 -24.91
C LEU A 322 -5.25 24.49 -26.42
N LYS A 323 -5.41 25.73 -26.83
CA LYS A 323 -5.24 26.17 -28.22
C LYS A 323 -4.10 27.15 -28.32
N LEU A 324 -3.19 26.89 -29.25
CA LEU A 324 -2.04 27.73 -29.52
C LEU A 324 -1.97 28.06 -31.01
N SER A 325 -1.75 29.34 -31.32
CA SER A 325 -1.39 29.80 -32.67
C SER A 325 -0.11 30.61 -32.57
N ALA A 326 0.80 30.44 -33.51
CA ALA A 326 2.09 31.12 -33.46
C ALA A 326 2.68 31.39 -34.84
N ASN A 327 3.43 32.48 -34.97
CA ASN A 327 4.30 32.74 -36.10
C ASN A 327 5.74 32.69 -35.61
N LEU A 328 6.57 31.89 -36.24
CA LEU A 328 7.97 31.66 -35.94
C LEU A 328 8.81 32.13 -37.14
N ASP A 329 9.85 32.91 -36.90
CA ASP A 329 10.81 33.36 -37.91
C ASP A 329 12.23 33.05 -37.42
N TRP A 330 13.09 32.55 -38.31
CA TRP A 330 14.49 32.25 -38.03
C TRP A 330 15.45 32.79 -39.10
N GLN A 331 15.04 33.76 -39.93
CA GLN A 331 15.87 34.32 -41.01
C GLN A 331 17.04 35.17 -40.50
N GLN A 332 16.79 35.98 -39.47
CA GLN A 332 17.77 36.92 -38.90
C GLN A 332 18.02 36.68 -37.39
N GLY A 333 17.53 35.56 -36.87
CA GLY A 333 17.44 35.24 -35.44
C GLY A 333 16.08 34.61 -35.12
N PHE A 334 15.99 33.84 -34.03
CA PHE A 334 14.72 33.21 -33.65
C PHE A 334 13.77 34.24 -33.03
N SER A 335 12.60 34.43 -33.64
CA SER A 335 11.50 35.21 -33.09
C SER A 335 10.18 34.44 -33.18
N ALA A 336 9.29 34.70 -32.22
CA ALA A 336 8.03 33.98 -32.10
C ALA A 336 6.93 34.88 -31.55
N ASP A 337 5.84 35.04 -32.28
CA ASP A 337 4.61 35.66 -31.79
C ASP A 337 3.58 34.56 -31.57
N ALA A 338 3.13 34.37 -30.33
CA ALA A 338 2.22 33.31 -29.95
C ALA A 338 0.98 33.86 -29.23
N LYS A 339 -0.16 33.25 -29.53
CA LYS A 339 -1.41 33.42 -28.82
C LYS A 339 -1.85 32.09 -28.22
N ILE A 340 -2.12 32.12 -26.93
CA ILE A 340 -2.48 30.95 -26.12
C ILE A 340 -3.88 31.18 -25.56
N ASP A 341 -4.76 30.20 -25.77
CA ASP A 341 -6.10 30.13 -25.22
C ASP A 341 -6.28 28.81 -24.47
N TRP A 342 -6.42 28.89 -23.16
CA TRP A 342 -6.53 27.77 -22.25
C TRP A 342 -7.91 27.79 -21.61
N LEU A 343 -8.57 26.64 -21.62
CA LEU A 343 -9.85 26.42 -20.95
C LEU A 343 -9.80 25.10 -20.19
N ASP A 344 -9.77 25.17 -18.86
CA ASP A 344 -9.84 24.05 -17.91
C ASP A 344 -8.92 22.86 -18.27
N PHE A 345 -7.78 23.14 -18.90
CA PHE A 345 -6.89 22.12 -19.42
C PHE A 345 -6.14 21.40 -18.29
N PRO A 346 -6.29 20.08 -18.15
CA PRO A 346 -5.75 19.33 -17.01
C PRO A 346 -4.28 18.95 -17.24
N TRP A 347 -3.39 19.93 -17.34
CA TRP A 347 -1.98 19.72 -17.68
C TRP A 347 -1.24 18.75 -16.75
N HIS A 348 -1.65 18.65 -15.48
CA HIS A 348 -1.06 17.72 -14.52
C HIS A 348 -1.20 16.25 -14.95
N ARG A 349 -2.25 15.92 -15.72
CA ARG A 349 -2.38 14.60 -16.36
C ARG A 349 -1.23 14.30 -17.31
N LEU A 350 -0.67 15.33 -17.95
CA LEU A 350 0.49 15.19 -18.83
C LEU A 350 1.82 15.21 -18.07
N TYR A 351 1.85 15.77 -16.85
CA TYR A 351 3.09 15.92 -16.07
C TYR A 351 2.87 15.66 -14.57
N PRO A 352 2.63 14.40 -14.16
CA PRO A 352 2.24 14.04 -12.78
C PRO A 352 3.42 13.98 -11.78
N VAL A 353 4.61 14.41 -12.20
CA VAL A 353 5.86 14.27 -11.42
C VAL A 353 5.95 15.27 -10.26
N ILE A 354 5.06 16.26 -10.21
CA ILE A 354 4.99 17.29 -9.17
C ILE A 354 3.64 17.24 -8.46
N ASP A 355 3.57 17.62 -7.17
CA ASP A 355 2.31 17.64 -6.43
C ASP A 355 1.31 18.61 -7.09
N GLU A 356 0.03 18.24 -7.06
CA GLU A 356 -1.03 19.06 -7.64
C GLU A 356 -1.12 20.40 -6.89
N PRO A 357 -0.96 21.54 -7.58
CA PRO A 357 -1.00 22.84 -6.92
C PRO A 357 -2.41 23.13 -6.38
N GLN A 358 -2.47 23.78 -5.22
CA GLN A 358 -3.72 24.24 -4.60
C GLN A 358 -4.48 25.28 -5.45
N VAL A 359 -3.82 25.85 -6.45
CA VAL A 359 -4.37 26.81 -7.40
C VAL A 359 -4.43 26.16 -8.78
N THR A 360 -5.61 26.19 -9.38
CA THR A 360 -5.89 25.61 -10.70
C THR A 360 -6.21 26.72 -11.70
N VAL A 361 -5.65 26.63 -12.91
CA VAL A 361 -5.93 27.58 -14.00
C VAL A 361 -7.21 27.16 -14.72
N ARG A 362 -8.24 28.01 -14.64
CA ARG A 362 -9.52 27.80 -15.34
C ARG A 362 -9.49 28.36 -16.73
N THR A 363 -9.08 29.62 -16.86
CA THR A 363 -8.88 30.26 -18.16
C THR A 363 -7.51 30.91 -18.16
N PHE A 364 -6.83 30.87 -19.31
CA PHE A 364 -5.64 31.66 -19.54
C PHE A 364 -5.64 32.13 -20.99
N ASN A 365 -5.63 33.45 -21.17
CA ASN A 365 -5.50 34.11 -22.45
C ASN A 365 -4.23 34.94 -22.43
N GLY A 366 -3.25 34.53 -23.24
CA GLY A 366 -1.94 35.16 -23.32
C GLY A 366 -1.57 35.48 -24.76
N GLU A 367 -1.01 36.68 -24.97
CA GLU A 367 -0.33 37.06 -26.20
C GLU A 367 1.13 37.35 -25.85
N ILE A 368 2.05 36.65 -26.51
CA ILE A 368 3.48 36.66 -26.17
C ILE A 368 4.26 36.89 -27.47
N SER A 369 5.11 37.90 -27.47
CA SER A 369 6.12 38.13 -28.51
C SER A 369 7.48 37.85 -27.93
N TYR A 370 8.28 37.04 -28.63
CA TYR A 370 9.64 36.69 -28.29
C TYR A 370 10.57 37.10 -29.43
N LYS A 371 11.68 37.77 -29.11
CA LYS A 371 12.71 38.12 -30.08
C LYS A 371 14.08 38.24 -29.41
N ASP A 372 15.05 37.51 -29.95
CA ASP A 372 16.47 37.62 -29.57
C ASP A 372 16.72 37.50 -28.05
N GLY A 373 16.03 36.56 -27.39
CA GLY A 373 16.16 36.31 -25.95
C GLY A 373 15.22 37.12 -25.05
N ASN A 374 14.51 38.11 -25.61
CA ASN A 374 13.56 38.94 -24.88
C ASN A 374 12.13 38.49 -25.17
N TYR A 375 11.22 38.70 -24.21
CA TYR A 375 9.80 38.50 -24.38
C TYR A 375 9.00 39.69 -23.85
N LEU A 376 7.83 39.91 -24.44
CA LEU A 376 6.81 40.83 -23.94
C LEU A 376 5.43 40.28 -24.25
N GLY A 377 4.44 40.63 -23.44
CA GLY A 377 3.11 40.12 -23.62
C GLY A 377 2.10 40.66 -22.63
N ASN A 378 0.87 40.19 -22.77
CA ASN A 378 -0.19 40.40 -21.80
C ASN A 378 -0.77 39.05 -21.44
N LEU A 379 -1.10 38.87 -20.16
CA LEU A 379 -1.85 37.71 -19.71
C LEU A 379 -3.09 38.13 -18.94
N LYS A 380 -4.15 37.36 -19.15
CA LYS A 380 -5.36 37.35 -18.32
C LYS A 380 -5.65 35.90 -17.96
N ALA A 381 -5.76 35.62 -16.68
CA ALA A 381 -6.06 34.29 -16.18
C ALA A 381 -7.15 34.32 -15.12
N ASP A 382 -8.14 33.44 -15.22
CA ASP A 382 -9.04 33.11 -14.12
C ASP A 382 -8.56 31.81 -13.49
N LEU A 383 -8.42 31.81 -12.16
CA LEU A 383 -7.87 30.72 -11.38
C LEU A 383 -8.82 30.35 -10.25
N ASP A 384 -8.85 29.08 -9.86
CA ASP A 384 -9.55 28.60 -8.68
C ASP A 384 -8.53 28.22 -7.62
N GLY A 385 -8.63 28.84 -6.44
CA GLY A 385 -7.90 28.46 -5.24
C GLY A 385 -8.82 27.92 -4.15
N PRO A 386 -8.29 27.56 -2.97
CA PRO A 386 -9.05 26.87 -1.94
C PRO A 386 -10.27 27.65 -1.40
N ALA A 387 -10.19 28.98 -1.37
CA ALA A 387 -11.30 29.86 -0.96
C ALA A 387 -12.17 30.39 -2.12
N GLY A 388 -11.91 29.96 -3.36
CA GLY A 388 -12.73 30.29 -4.52
C GLY A 388 -11.94 30.88 -5.70
N LYS A 389 -12.69 31.50 -6.62
CA LYS A 389 -12.16 32.02 -7.89
C LYS A 389 -11.48 33.37 -7.73
N PHE A 390 -10.35 33.56 -8.38
CA PHE A 390 -9.65 34.84 -8.49
C PHE A 390 -9.09 35.04 -9.90
N ASN A 391 -8.82 36.28 -10.28
CA ASN A 391 -8.24 36.59 -11.57
C ASN A 391 -6.92 37.35 -11.44
N VAL A 392 -6.08 37.18 -12.44
CA VAL A 392 -4.81 37.90 -12.59
C VAL A 392 -4.78 38.52 -13.98
N VAL A 393 -4.52 39.82 -14.03
CA VAL A 393 -4.33 40.56 -15.28
C VAL A 393 -3.02 41.32 -15.17
N THR A 394 -2.09 41.08 -16.08
CA THR A 394 -0.84 41.84 -16.10
C THR A 394 -0.18 41.84 -17.47
N PRO A 395 0.29 43.00 -17.98
CA PRO A 395 1.38 43.02 -18.95
C PRO A 395 2.64 42.43 -18.31
N PHE A 396 3.43 41.72 -19.10
CA PHE A 396 4.74 41.21 -18.68
C PHE A 396 5.77 41.46 -19.77
N SER A 397 7.02 41.65 -19.37
CA SER A 397 8.16 41.72 -20.29
C SER A 397 9.41 41.23 -19.60
N GLY A 398 10.45 40.89 -20.34
CA GLY A 398 11.67 40.37 -19.75
C GLY A 398 12.55 39.64 -20.74
N ASP A 399 13.45 38.84 -20.20
CA ASP A 399 14.35 37.95 -20.92
C ASP A 399 14.64 36.72 -20.05
N LEU A 400 15.59 35.88 -20.45
CA LEU A 400 16.01 34.69 -19.67
C LEU A 400 16.67 35.02 -18.32
N LYS A 401 16.84 36.29 -17.99
CA LYS A 401 17.52 36.82 -16.81
C LYS A 401 16.61 37.64 -15.91
N GLN A 402 15.49 38.15 -16.41
CA GLN A 402 14.59 39.02 -15.65
C GLN A 402 13.14 38.99 -16.16
N VAL A 403 12.18 39.29 -15.28
CA VAL A 403 10.76 39.48 -15.54
C VAL A 403 10.32 40.82 -14.96
N PHE A 404 9.53 41.57 -15.70
CA PHE A 404 8.95 42.86 -15.34
C PHE A 404 7.43 42.80 -15.50
N LEU A 405 6.70 43.02 -14.41
CA LEU A 405 5.25 43.15 -14.34
C LEU A 405 4.92 44.60 -13.95
N PRO A 406 4.79 45.54 -14.92
CA PRO A 406 4.59 46.95 -14.62
C PRO A 406 3.25 47.25 -13.94
N GLU A 407 2.24 46.43 -14.22
CA GLU A 407 0.88 46.61 -13.73
C GLU A 407 0.29 45.25 -13.40
N LEU A 408 0.59 44.74 -12.21
CA LEU A 408 -0.02 43.53 -11.67
C LEU A 408 -1.37 43.89 -11.05
N LYS A 409 -2.47 43.36 -11.60
CA LYS A 409 -3.81 43.45 -11.01
C LYS A 409 -4.31 42.06 -10.67
N LEU A 410 -4.46 41.79 -9.39
CA LEU A 410 -5.03 40.55 -8.88
C LEU A 410 -6.34 40.86 -8.15
N THR A 411 -7.45 40.21 -8.52
CA THR A 411 -8.73 40.32 -7.79
C THR A 411 -9.19 38.95 -7.32
N ALA A 412 -9.42 38.80 -6.01
CA ALA A 412 -9.86 37.57 -5.36
C ALA A 412 -11.06 37.85 -4.46
N GLY A 413 -12.27 37.56 -4.95
CA GLY A 413 -13.51 37.95 -4.27
C GLY A 413 -13.63 39.48 -4.12
N GLN A 414 -13.63 39.97 -2.88
CA GLN A 414 -13.61 41.42 -2.59
C GLN A 414 -12.18 41.98 -2.47
N GLY A 415 -11.17 41.11 -2.43
CA GLY A 415 -9.77 41.50 -2.24
C GLY A 415 -9.07 41.87 -3.54
N LYS A 416 -8.15 42.82 -3.49
CA LYS A 416 -7.31 43.24 -4.61
C LYS A 416 -5.85 43.44 -4.20
N ALA A 417 -4.93 43.11 -5.10
CA ALA A 417 -3.54 43.51 -5.04
C ALA A 417 -3.17 44.21 -6.35
N GLU A 418 -2.72 45.45 -6.26
CA GLU A 418 -2.38 46.27 -7.42
C GLU A 418 -0.99 46.90 -7.26
N GLY A 419 -0.19 46.91 -8.32
CA GLY A 419 1.15 47.51 -8.27
C GLY A 419 2.12 46.96 -9.31
N HIS A 420 3.41 46.93 -8.99
CA HIS A 420 4.44 46.38 -9.88
C HIS A 420 5.34 45.35 -9.21
N LEU A 421 5.96 44.51 -10.04
CA LEU A 421 6.94 43.52 -9.63
C LEU A 421 8.03 43.38 -10.69
N ASN A 422 9.27 43.61 -10.30
CA ASN A 422 10.46 43.40 -11.12
C ASN A 422 11.26 42.29 -10.46
N LEU A 423 11.67 41.28 -11.23
CA LEU A 423 12.46 40.14 -10.77
C LEU A 423 13.65 39.95 -11.71
N GLN A 424 14.84 39.78 -11.18
CA GLN A 424 16.05 39.39 -11.92
C GLN A 424 16.63 38.13 -11.29
N PHE A 425 17.09 37.18 -12.09
CA PHE A 425 17.49 35.84 -11.63
C PHE A 425 18.73 35.26 -12.35
N ALA A 426 19.43 36.03 -13.19
CA ALA A 426 20.63 35.53 -13.88
C ALA A 426 21.87 35.37 -13.01
N ASP A 427 22.13 36.35 -12.14
CA ASP A 427 23.30 36.37 -11.26
C ASP A 427 22.85 36.54 -9.80
N GLY A 428 22.06 35.60 -9.30
CA GLY A 428 21.33 35.75 -8.04
C GLY A 428 19.94 36.38 -8.24
N ILE A 429 19.19 36.55 -7.16
CA ILE A 429 17.78 37.00 -7.21
C ILE A 429 17.70 38.46 -6.79
N ALA A 430 17.34 39.37 -7.69
CA ALA A 430 17.00 40.75 -7.35
C ALA A 430 15.51 41.03 -7.56
N TRP A 431 14.92 41.87 -6.73
CA TRP A 431 13.52 42.24 -6.82
C TRP A 431 13.26 43.70 -6.49
N ASP A 432 12.22 44.26 -7.11
CA ASP A 432 11.65 45.54 -6.76
C ASP A 432 10.13 45.41 -6.85
N THR A 433 9.44 45.56 -5.72
CA THR A 433 8.00 45.41 -5.67
C THR A 433 7.36 46.48 -4.81
N ALA A 434 6.27 47.02 -5.34
CA ALA A 434 5.40 47.94 -4.65
C ALA A 434 3.97 47.51 -4.94
N LEU A 435 3.33 46.86 -3.95
CA LEU A 435 1.95 46.40 -4.04
C LEU A 435 1.08 47.12 -3.01
N ASP A 436 -0.09 47.55 -3.42
CA ASP A 436 -1.15 48.06 -2.56
C ASP A 436 -2.22 47.00 -2.41
N LEU A 437 -2.38 46.48 -1.19
CA LEU A 437 -3.31 45.41 -0.88
C LEU A 437 -4.59 45.99 -0.30
N SER A 438 -5.76 45.54 -0.77
CA SER A 438 -7.06 45.90 -0.22
C SER A 438 -7.89 44.65 -0.01
N ALA A 439 -8.37 44.41 1.22
CA ALA A 439 -9.20 43.26 1.60
C ALA A 439 -8.71 41.89 1.08
N LEU A 440 -7.39 41.73 0.89
CA LEU A 440 -6.77 40.53 0.34
C LEU A 440 -7.02 39.35 1.28
N ASN A 441 -7.64 38.28 0.80
CA ASN A 441 -7.89 37.08 1.58
C ASN A 441 -6.85 36.01 1.26
N PRO A 442 -5.91 35.68 2.17
CA PRO A 442 -4.90 34.66 1.90
C PRO A 442 -5.46 33.25 1.65
N ALA A 443 -6.72 32.96 2.02
CA ALA A 443 -7.30 31.64 1.80
C ALA A 443 -7.52 31.26 0.33
N TYR A 444 -7.40 32.21 -0.60
CA TYR A 444 -7.33 31.91 -2.03
C TYR A 444 -6.05 31.16 -2.42
N TRP A 445 -5.03 31.12 -1.55
CA TRP A 445 -3.81 30.33 -1.75
C TRP A 445 -3.62 29.28 -0.66
N VAL A 446 -3.98 29.58 0.59
CA VAL A 446 -3.81 28.70 1.75
C VAL A 446 -5.10 28.63 2.57
N ALA A 447 -5.87 27.55 2.40
CA ALA A 447 -7.22 27.39 2.96
C ALA A 447 -7.33 27.72 4.46
N GLU A 448 -6.28 27.45 5.23
CA GLU A 448 -6.22 27.60 6.68
C GLU A 448 -6.02 29.05 7.16
N LEU A 449 -5.80 30.00 6.25
CA LEU A 449 -5.62 31.43 6.54
C LEU A 449 -6.76 32.32 6.00
N PRO A 450 -8.05 32.02 6.27
CA PRO A 450 -9.16 32.86 5.80
C PRO A 450 -9.14 34.22 6.49
N GLY A 451 -9.35 35.29 5.74
CA GLY A 451 -9.33 36.61 6.32
C GLY A 451 -9.29 37.75 5.31
N THR A 452 -8.88 38.91 5.76
CA THR A 452 -8.64 40.10 4.95
C THR A 452 -7.38 40.80 5.46
N LEU A 453 -6.49 41.19 4.55
CA LEU A 453 -5.33 42.02 4.81
C LEU A 453 -5.37 43.22 3.86
N ALA A 454 -4.98 44.37 4.36
CA ALA A 454 -4.87 45.60 3.59
C ALA A 454 -3.66 46.40 4.04
N GLY A 455 -3.08 47.16 3.13
CA GLY A 455 -1.92 48.01 3.40
C GLY A 455 -0.85 47.93 2.31
N PRO A 456 0.16 48.81 2.37
CA PRO A 456 1.26 48.81 1.44
C PRO A 456 2.27 47.69 1.76
N LEU A 457 2.77 47.07 0.71
CA LEU A 457 3.93 46.19 0.72
C LEU A 457 4.96 46.78 -0.24
N ARG A 458 6.07 47.29 0.30
CA ARG A 458 7.18 47.83 -0.47
C ARG A 458 8.44 47.05 -0.14
N SER A 459 9.09 46.47 -1.13
CA SER A 459 10.31 45.67 -0.92
C SER A 459 11.22 45.75 -2.13
N LYS A 460 12.48 46.11 -1.89
CA LYS A 460 13.52 46.15 -2.90
C LYS A 460 14.75 45.43 -2.36
N GLY A 461 15.22 44.42 -3.08
CA GLY A 461 16.33 43.62 -2.61
C GLY A 461 17.12 42.93 -3.72
N GLU A 462 18.27 42.39 -3.34
CA GLU A 462 19.17 41.62 -4.19
C GLU A 462 19.87 40.57 -3.35
N PHE A 463 19.84 39.32 -3.79
CA PHE A 463 20.55 38.20 -3.20
C PHE A 463 21.54 37.63 -4.22
N LYS A 464 22.80 38.05 -4.11
CA LYS A 464 23.88 37.71 -5.04
C LYS A 464 25.12 37.28 -4.26
N ASN A 465 25.78 36.21 -4.68
CA ASN A 465 26.99 35.68 -4.01
C ASN A 465 26.82 35.45 -2.49
N ALA A 466 25.67 34.89 -2.09
CA ALA A 466 25.27 34.70 -0.68
C ALA A 466 25.19 36.00 0.17
N GLN A 467 25.18 37.18 -0.46
CA GLN A 467 24.95 38.46 0.20
C GLN A 467 23.54 38.97 -0.14
N LEU A 468 22.77 39.27 0.91
CA LEU A 468 21.47 39.92 0.80
C LEU A 468 21.64 41.43 0.99
N LYS A 469 21.09 42.20 0.05
CA LYS A 469 20.77 43.62 0.17
C LYS A 469 19.25 43.74 0.22
N LEU A 470 18.70 44.45 1.19
CA LEU A 470 17.26 44.60 1.35
C LEU A 470 16.92 46.01 1.83
N ASN A 471 15.83 46.54 1.30
CA ASN A 471 15.07 47.62 1.89
C ASN A 471 13.59 47.20 1.80
N ALA A 472 12.98 46.96 2.95
CA ALA A 472 11.62 46.48 3.05
C ALA A 472 10.83 47.31 4.07
N ASP A 473 9.64 47.73 3.66
CA ASP A 473 8.65 48.43 4.48
C ASP A 473 7.30 47.73 4.28
N LEU A 474 6.84 47.07 5.33
CA LEU A 474 5.60 46.29 5.37
C LEU A 474 4.72 46.87 6.47
N ASP A 475 3.47 47.23 6.16
CA ASP A 475 2.46 47.63 7.15
C ASP A 475 1.09 47.08 6.74
N LEU A 476 0.91 45.77 6.92
CA LEU A 476 -0.34 45.08 6.59
C LEU A 476 -1.22 44.92 7.83
N LYS A 477 -2.50 45.25 7.70
CA LYS A 477 -3.49 45.19 8.78
C LYS A 477 -4.77 44.51 8.29
N GLY A 478 -5.47 43.83 9.19
CA GLY A 478 -6.79 43.30 8.90
C GLY A 478 -7.22 42.21 9.88
N ARG A 479 -7.82 41.14 9.37
CA ARG A 479 -8.26 39.99 10.18
C ARG A 479 -7.84 38.70 9.51
N LEU A 480 -7.17 37.80 10.22
CA LEU A 480 -6.89 36.43 9.75
C LEU A 480 -7.47 35.43 10.74
N ARG A 481 -8.09 34.36 10.24
CA ARG A 481 -8.74 33.30 11.01
C ARG A 481 -9.75 33.85 12.04
N GLY A 482 -10.45 34.92 11.66
CA GLY A 482 -11.39 35.63 12.52
C GLY A 482 -10.74 36.46 13.64
N GLN A 483 -9.41 36.59 13.67
CA GLN A 483 -8.64 37.36 14.66
C GLN A 483 -8.04 38.62 14.04
N THR A 484 -7.81 39.67 14.82
CA THR A 484 -7.10 40.87 14.34
C THR A 484 -5.67 40.53 13.96
N ALA A 485 -5.23 40.95 12.77
CA ALA A 485 -3.90 40.68 12.22
C ALA A 485 -3.15 41.98 11.92
N VAL A 486 -1.87 42.04 12.32
CA VAL A 486 -0.94 43.13 11.98
C VAL A 486 0.39 42.50 11.61
N LEU A 487 0.92 42.82 10.43
CA LEU A 487 2.30 42.51 10.04
C LEU A 487 2.97 43.84 9.69
N ALA A 488 3.72 44.38 10.64
CA ALA A 488 4.52 45.57 10.46
C ALA A 488 6.00 45.27 10.61
N ALA A 489 6.82 45.60 9.61
CA ALA A 489 8.25 45.41 9.65
C ALA A 489 8.97 46.44 8.78
N LYS A 490 10.02 47.06 9.32
CA LYS A 490 10.93 47.92 8.57
C LYS A 490 12.36 47.45 8.73
N ALA A 491 12.92 46.95 7.64
CA ALA A 491 14.27 46.39 7.59
C ALA A 491 15.06 46.97 6.43
N GLU A 492 16.29 47.37 6.69
CA GLU A 492 17.24 47.76 5.66
C GLU A 492 18.62 47.17 5.96
N GLY A 493 19.36 46.79 4.93
CA GLY A 493 20.71 46.33 5.12
C GLY A 493 21.39 45.77 3.88
N VAL A 494 22.70 45.60 3.99
CA VAL A 494 23.57 44.95 3.01
C VAL A 494 24.77 44.34 3.72
N GLY A 495 25.12 43.10 3.40
CA GLY A 495 26.29 42.43 3.98
C GLY A 495 26.21 42.38 5.52
N GLU A 496 27.20 42.97 6.20
CA GLU A 496 27.27 43.04 7.67
C GLU A 496 26.72 44.36 8.26
N GLN A 497 25.89 45.06 7.49
CA GLN A 497 25.20 46.28 7.92
C GLN A 497 23.70 46.08 7.80
N TRP A 498 23.02 45.85 8.93
CA TRP A 498 21.57 45.64 8.97
C TRP A 498 20.92 46.45 10.06
N THR A 499 19.73 46.97 9.79
CA THR A 499 18.88 47.65 10.76
C THR A 499 17.46 47.10 10.60
N LEU A 500 16.97 46.43 11.64
CA LEU A 500 15.57 46.10 11.83
C LEU A 500 15.00 47.14 12.81
N ALA A 501 14.45 48.22 12.27
CA ALA A 501 13.99 49.36 13.07
C ALA A 501 12.80 48.96 13.96
N ASN A 502 11.87 48.20 13.40
CA ASN A 502 10.75 47.61 14.12
C ASN A 502 10.28 46.30 13.47
N LEU A 503 9.89 45.37 14.32
CA LEU A 503 9.10 44.19 13.98
C LEU A 503 7.89 44.16 14.91
N ASP A 504 6.69 44.05 14.36
CA ASP A 504 5.46 43.86 15.12
C ASP A 504 4.51 42.96 14.32
N ILE A 505 4.52 41.68 14.67
CA ILE A 505 3.61 40.67 14.11
C ILE A 505 2.57 40.37 15.18
N ARG A 506 1.29 40.56 14.86
CA ARG A 506 0.17 40.27 15.76
C ARG A 506 -0.87 39.43 15.05
N LEU A 507 -1.36 38.39 15.72
CA LEU A 507 -2.50 37.60 15.28
C LEU A 507 -3.34 37.19 16.49
N GLY A 508 -4.43 37.92 16.70
CA GLY A 508 -5.26 37.82 17.90
C GLY A 508 -4.48 38.26 19.14
N ASP A 509 -4.33 37.35 20.09
CA ASP A 509 -3.62 37.56 21.35
C ASP A 509 -2.11 37.25 21.22
N ASN A 510 -1.68 36.70 20.08
CA ASN A 510 -0.29 36.38 19.82
C ASN A 510 0.44 37.59 19.26
N ARG A 511 1.64 37.86 19.78
CA ARG A 511 2.49 38.96 19.38
C ARG A 511 3.95 38.56 19.35
N ILE A 512 4.65 38.98 18.31
CA ILE A 512 6.11 38.96 18.23
C ILE A 512 6.55 40.38 17.94
N ASN A 513 7.42 40.94 18.77
CA ASN A 513 7.94 42.27 18.58
C ASN A 513 9.44 42.32 18.84
N GLY A 514 10.14 43.18 18.12
CA GLY A 514 11.59 43.29 18.29
C GLY A 514 12.21 44.39 17.47
N SER A 515 13.50 44.57 17.69
CA SER A 515 14.37 45.43 16.92
C SER A 515 15.78 44.86 16.93
N GLY A 516 16.58 45.26 15.95
CA GLY A 516 17.95 44.80 15.85
C GLY A 516 18.78 45.71 14.98
N SER A 517 20.08 45.71 15.25
CA SER A 517 21.08 46.38 14.42
C SER A 517 22.32 45.50 14.34
N LEU A 518 22.97 45.54 13.19
CA LEU A 518 24.24 44.94 12.91
C LEU A 518 25.07 46.03 12.25
N GLN A 519 25.99 46.64 12.99
CA GLN A 519 26.91 47.66 12.50
C GLN A 519 28.32 47.23 12.92
N GLN A 520 28.82 46.13 12.32
CA GLN A 520 29.96 45.31 12.77
C GLN A 520 29.72 44.50 14.06
N ARG A 521 28.93 45.05 14.98
CA ARG A 521 28.43 44.34 16.14
C ARG A 521 26.92 44.14 16.03
N LEU A 522 26.49 42.92 16.29
CA LEU A 522 25.10 42.55 16.45
C LEU A 522 24.60 43.11 17.78
N ALA A 523 23.41 43.68 17.78
CA ALA A 523 22.66 44.06 18.97
C ALA A 523 21.17 44.00 18.63
N GLY A 524 20.40 43.14 19.28
CA GLY A 524 18.98 43.00 19.01
C GLY A 524 18.22 42.28 20.10
N GLN A 525 16.92 42.52 20.12
CA GLN A 525 15.99 41.89 21.06
C GLN A 525 14.70 41.51 20.34
N ILE A 526 14.22 40.30 20.58
CA ILE A 526 12.92 39.82 20.13
C ILE A 526 12.16 39.30 21.36
N ASP A 527 11.00 39.88 21.62
CA ASP A 527 10.02 39.40 22.59
C ASP A 527 8.97 38.57 21.85
N ILE A 528 8.74 37.34 22.34
CA ILE A 528 7.78 36.37 21.79
C ILE A 528 6.69 36.19 22.84
N LYS A 529 5.45 36.56 22.52
CA LYS A 529 4.27 36.40 23.38
C LYS A 529 3.13 35.76 22.60
N LEU A 530 3.17 34.45 22.46
CA LEU A 530 2.16 33.66 21.76
C LEU A 530 1.17 33.08 22.78
N ALA A 531 0.24 33.91 23.26
CA ALA A 531 -0.70 33.55 24.32
C ALA A 531 -1.71 32.45 23.91
N ARG A 532 -1.96 32.27 22.61
CA ARG A 532 -2.93 31.28 22.11
C ARG A 532 -2.55 30.77 20.73
N LEU A 533 -1.71 29.73 20.69
CA LEU A 533 -1.20 29.16 19.44
C LEU A 533 -2.30 28.67 18.48
N ALA A 534 -3.47 28.29 19.00
CA ALA A 534 -4.64 27.90 18.19
C ALA A 534 -5.15 29.00 17.25
N GLN A 535 -4.85 30.28 17.54
CA GLN A 535 -5.14 31.40 16.65
C GLN A 535 -4.13 31.50 15.49
N LEU A 536 -2.91 30.97 15.65
CA LEU A 536 -1.92 30.89 14.57
C LEU A 536 -2.26 29.76 13.60
N TRP A 537 -2.53 28.55 14.12
CA TRP A 537 -2.88 27.38 13.30
C TRP A 537 -3.91 26.46 13.99
N PRO A 538 -4.86 25.82 13.26
CA PRO A 538 -5.94 25.03 13.88
C PRO A 538 -5.46 23.87 14.76
N GLN A 539 -4.37 23.21 14.35
CA GLN A 539 -3.83 22.05 15.07
C GLN A 539 -2.88 22.43 16.21
N LEU A 540 -2.49 23.71 16.31
CA LEU A 540 -1.65 24.18 17.41
C LEU A 540 -2.50 24.52 18.63
N ARG A 541 -2.01 24.19 19.83
CA ARG A 541 -2.64 24.61 21.09
C ARG A 541 -1.57 25.01 22.11
N GLY A 542 -2.00 25.67 23.17
CA GLY A 542 -1.13 26.15 24.23
C GLY A 542 -0.63 27.57 24.01
N GLN A 543 0.41 27.91 24.78
CA GLN A 543 1.02 29.23 24.77
C GLN A 543 2.54 29.14 24.84
N VAL A 544 3.23 30.10 24.22
CA VAL A 544 4.69 30.23 24.25
C VAL A 544 5.04 31.68 24.57
N ASN A 545 5.86 31.87 25.59
CA ASN A 545 6.46 33.16 25.91
C ASN A 545 7.97 33.01 25.85
N GLY A 546 8.68 34.03 25.38
CA GLY A 546 10.12 34.00 25.39
C GLY A 546 10.74 35.33 25.03
N ARG A 547 12.05 35.42 25.25
CA ARG A 547 12.87 36.55 24.88
C ARG A 547 14.20 36.05 24.32
N LEU A 548 14.56 36.57 23.16
CA LEU A 548 15.87 36.40 22.56
C LEU A 548 16.60 37.74 22.59
N GLU A 549 17.77 37.76 23.21
CA GLU A 549 18.72 38.87 23.18
C GLU A 549 19.95 38.39 22.42
N VAL A 550 20.41 39.16 21.45
CA VAL A 550 21.61 38.87 20.67
C VAL A 550 22.56 40.05 20.68
N ALA A 551 23.85 39.77 20.80
CA ALA A 551 24.92 40.74 20.86
C ALA A 551 26.20 40.19 20.20
N GLY A 552 27.30 40.94 20.22
CA GLY A 552 28.62 40.44 19.79
C GLY A 552 28.95 40.77 18.34
N SER A 553 29.83 40.00 17.70
CA SER A 553 30.12 40.11 16.26
C SER A 553 29.63 38.86 15.53
N LEU A 554 29.59 38.86 14.19
CA LEU A 554 29.20 37.67 13.43
C LEU A 554 30.14 36.47 13.64
N HIS A 555 31.42 36.73 13.93
CA HIS A 555 32.40 35.68 14.24
C HIS A 555 32.41 35.23 15.70
N ALA A 556 31.91 36.06 16.61
CA ALA A 556 31.82 35.77 18.04
C ALA A 556 30.47 36.29 18.58
N PRO A 557 29.35 35.66 18.17
CA PRO A 557 28.03 36.08 18.61
C PRO A 557 27.87 35.79 20.10
N GLN A 558 27.06 36.61 20.73
CA GLN A 558 26.65 36.47 22.12
C GLN A 558 25.14 36.45 22.15
N GLY A 559 24.55 35.73 23.08
CA GLY A 559 23.10 35.73 23.16
C GLY A 559 22.55 35.07 24.39
N LYS A 560 21.29 35.41 24.68
CA LYS A 560 20.49 34.79 25.71
C LYS A 560 19.11 34.51 25.15
N LEU A 561 18.63 33.28 25.33
CA LEU A 561 17.29 32.85 24.97
C LEU A 561 16.63 32.29 26.22
N ASP A 562 15.51 32.87 26.61
CA ASP A 562 14.54 32.27 27.54
C ASP A 562 13.28 31.95 26.73
N LEU A 563 12.81 30.70 26.79
CA LEU A 563 11.59 30.28 26.12
C LEU A 563 10.81 29.33 27.03
N ASN A 564 9.57 29.69 27.30
CA ASN A 564 8.65 28.99 28.18
C ASN A 564 7.35 28.69 27.44
N GLY A 565 7.05 27.40 27.25
CA GLY A 565 5.82 26.90 26.65
C GLY A 565 4.94 26.18 27.66
N GLN A 566 3.62 26.29 27.50
CA GLN A 566 2.65 25.60 28.34
C GLN A 566 1.51 25.01 27.50
N GLN A 567 1.11 23.79 27.84
CA GLN A 567 0.03 23.04 27.19
C GLN A 567 0.16 23.00 25.66
N LEU A 568 1.39 22.84 25.18
CA LEU A 568 1.68 22.80 23.75
C LEU A 568 1.07 21.54 23.15
N ALA A 569 0.37 21.67 22.03
CA ALA A 569 -0.07 20.52 21.26
C ALA A 569 0.02 20.79 19.77
N PHE A 570 0.31 19.75 19.00
CA PHE A 570 0.24 19.73 17.56
C PHE A 570 -0.36 18.38 17.12
N ALA A 571 -1.55 18.43 16.51
CA ALA A 571 -2.37 17.26 16.25
C ALA A 571 -2.55 16.41 17.53
N ASP A 572 -2.10 15.15 17.52
CA ASP A 572 -2.23 14.21 18.64
C ASP A 572 -1.05 14.27 19.63
N ASN A 573 -0.02 15.06 19.32
CA ASN A 573 1.15 15.19 20.19
C ASN A 573 0.94 16.34 21.18
N ARG A 574 1.28 16.09 22.45
CA ARG A 574 1.10 17.05 23.54
C ARG A 574 2.36 17.16 24.39
N LEU A 575 2.60 18.37 24.90
CA LEU A 575 3.69 18.70 25.80
C LEU A 575 3.16 19.69 26.85
N GLN A 576 3.10 19.26 28.12
CA GLN A 576 2.50 20.09 29.17
C GLN A 576 3.31 21.35 29.48
N ARG A 577 4.64 21.24 29.51
CA ARG A 577 5.52 22.39 29.76
C ARG A 577 6.82 22.23 28.99
N LEU A 578 7.27 23.33 28.39
CA LEU A 578 8.57 23.49 27.76
C LEU A 578 9.29 24.63 28.48
N SER A 579 10.55 24.45 28.83
CA SER A 579 11.45 25.50 29.31
C SER A 579 12.77 25.31 28.58
N LEU A 580 13.28 26.38 28.00
CA LEU A 580 14.57 26.41 27.32
C LEU A 580 15.28 27.69 27.75
N ASP A 581 16.41 27.51 28.42
CA ASP A 581 17.32 28.55 28.84
C ASP A 581 18.64 28.32 28.10
N ALA A 582 19.01 29.23 27.20
CA ALA A 582 20.27 29.15 26.47
C ALA A 582 21.06 30.45 26.58
N THR A 583 22.36 30.33 26.76
CA THR A 583 23.30 31.45 26.83
C THR A 583 24.54 31.13 26.00
N LEU A 584 25.08 32.15 25.33
CA LEU A 584 26.35 32.11 24.63
C LEU A 584 27.15 33.35 25.04
N ASP A 585 28.27 33.13 25.71
CA ASP A 585 29.10 34.22 26.23
C ASP A 585 30.13 34.74 25.20
N SER A 586 30.84 35.81 25.56
CA SER A 586 31.89 36.41 24.72
C SER A 586 33.09 35.49 24.49
N ALA A 587 33.30 34.48 25.34
CA ALA A 587 34.32 33.45 25.19
C ALA A 587 33.84 32.27 24.34
N GLN A 588 32.67 32.37 23.70
CA GLN A 588 32.04 31.33 22.90
C GLN A 588 31.72 30.05 23.69
N ARG A 589 31.46 30.20 24.99
CA ARG A 589 30.95 29.12 25.83
C ARG A 589 29.43 29.18 25.82
N ALA A 590 28.83 28.12 25.29
CA ALA A 590 27.40 27.91 25.34
C ALA A 590 27.02 27.21 26.64
N LYS A 591 25.85 27.55 27.17
CA LYS A 591 25.14 26.75 28.17
C LYS A 591 23.67 26.72 27.75
N ILE A 592 23.13 25.52 27.56
CA ILE A 592 21.77 25.25 27.10
C ILE A 592 21.14 24.29 28.11
N ASP A 593 20.01 24.66 28.67
CA ASP A 593 19.18 23.80 29.53
C ASP A 593 17.79 23.74 28.89
N LEU A 594 17.36 22.55 28.49
CA LEU A 594 16.07 22.27 27.90
C LEU A 594 15.32 21.29 28.80
N LYS A 595 14.08 21.61 29.14
CA LYS A 595 13.18 20.72 29.88
C LYS A 595 11.80 20.70 29.23
N GLY A 596 11.42 19.53 28.72
CA GLY A 596 10.07 19.23 28.26
C GLY A 596 9.40 18.21 29.18
N SER A 597 8.32 18.58 29.88
CA SER A 597 7.59 17.67 30.77
C SER A 597 6.19 17.36 30.27
N GLY A 598 5.73 16.12 30.52
CA GLY A 598 4.40 15.67 30.11
C GLY A 598 4.31 15.47 28.60
N ILE A 599 5.36 14.91 27.99
CA ILE A 599 5.41 14.56 26.58
C ILE A 599 4.48 13.36 26.35
N GLN A 600 3.58 13.51 25.40
CA GLN A 600 2.62 12.49 24.97
C GLN A 600 2.57 12.46 23.44
N SER A 601 2.60 11.27 22.85
CA SER A 601 2.42 11.06 21.41
C SER A 601 1.26 10.08 21.20
N GLY A 602 0.14 10.56 20.67
CA GLY A 602 -1.11 9.81 20.64
C GLY A 602 -1.54 9.40 22.06
N ASP A 603 -1.80 8.12 22.26
CA ASP A 603 -2.17 7.57 23.58
C ASP A 603 -0.95 7.23 24.46
N THR A 604 0.26 7.39 23.94
CA THR A 604 1.49 6.95 24.61
C THR A 604 2.11 8.07 25.44
N GLN A 605 2.26 7.84 26.75
CA GLN A 605 2.95 8.76 27.64
C GLN A 605 4.47 8.54 27.57
N VAL A 606 5.20 9.54 27.08
CA VAL A 606 6.66 9.49 26.91
C VAL A 606 7.39 10.00 28.15
N GLY A 607 6.84 11.02 28.85
CA GLY A 607 7.36 11.46 30.15
C GLY A 607 8.03 12.85 30.14
N THR A 608 9.18 12.98 30.80
CA THR A 608 9.92 14.24 30.94
C THR A 608 11.31 14.12 30.33
N LEU A 609 11.62 14.95 29.33
CA LEU A 609 12.93 15.08 28.72
C LEU A 609 13.66 16.28 29.35
N THR A 610 14.89 16.06 29.80
CA THR A 610 15.85 17.11 30.13
C THR A 610 17.08 16.95 29.27
N ALA A 611 17.50 18.01 28.58
CA ALA A 611 18.76 18.04 27.85
C ALA A 611 19.57 19.24 28.36
N SER A 612 20.81 19.01 28.77
CA SER A 612 21.74 20.09 29.09
C SER A 612 22.95 19.98 28.18
N ALA A 613 23.42 21.11 27.67
CA ALA A 613 24.64 21.19 26.88
C ALA A 613 25.49 22.35 27.37
N GLN A 614 26.80 22.15 27.48
CA GLN A 614 27.72 23.18 27.92
C GLN A 614 29.08 23.06 27.25
N GLY A 615 29.77 24.18 27.15
CA GLY A 615 31.15 24.27 26.67
C GLY A 615 31.28 25.07 25.37
N ASP A 616 32.41 24.92 24.70
CA ASP A 616 32.73 25.64 23.46
C ASP A 616 32.84 24.66 22.28
N ILE A 617 33.17 25.18 21.10
CA ILE A 617 33.31 24.34 19.89
C ILE A 617 34.38 23.24 20.02
N LYS A 618 35.40 23.43 20.88
CA LYS A 618 36.49 22.48 21.11
C LYS A 618 36.20 21.50 22.25
N ASN A 619 35.34 21.86 23.19
CA ASN A 619 35.00 21.04 24.35
C ASN A 619 33.50 21.14 24.61
N GLN A 620 32.74 20.22 24.03
CA GLN A 620 31.29 20.13 24.18
C GLN A 620 30.97 19.02 25.17
N LYS A 621 30.04 19.27 26.08
CA LYS A 621 29.43 18.24 26.94
C LYS A 621 27.93 18.33 26.80
N VAL A 622 27.28 17.20 26.55
CA VAL A 622 25.83 17.10 26.41
C VAL A 622 25.34 15.99 27.33
N GLN A 623 24.31 16.26 28.11
CA GLN A 623 23.57 15.28 28.88
C GLN A 623 22.13 15.27 28.39
N LEU A 624 21.60 14.08 28.16
CA LEU A 624 20.24 13.86 27.70
C LEU A 624 19.59 12.84 28.62
N ASP A 625 18.58 13.24 29.34
CA ASP A 625 17.82 12.38 30.22
C ASP A 625 16.34 12.39 29.84
N LEU A 626 15.73 11.22 29.81
CA LEU A 626 14.29 11.03 29.64
C LEU A 626 13.80 10.19 30.81
N ALA A 627 12.78 10.68 31.51
CA ALA A 627 12.11 9.96 32.58
C ALA A 627 10.66 9.71 32.18
N GLY A 628 10.39 8.50 31.67
CA GLY A 628 9.08 8.05 31.22
C GLY A 628 8.64 6.71 31.81
N PRO A 629 7.35 6.35 31.67
CA PRO A 629 6.83 5.05 32.11
C PRO A 629 7.30 3.88 31.22
N LEU A 630 7.49 4.11 29.91
CA LEU A 630 7.92 3.09 28.95
C LEU A 630 9.43 3.10 28.68
N LEU A 631 10.05 4.27 28.81
CA LEU A 631 11.45 4.50 28.50
C LEU A 631 12.04 5.47 29.54
N LYS A 632 13.14 5.07 30.16
CA LYS A 632 14.06 5.98 30.81
C LYS A 632 15.38 5.97 30.07
N LEU A 633 15.98 7.12 29.85
CA LEU A 633 17.29 7.22 29.22
C LEU A 633 18.13 8.23 29.98
N ALA A 634 19.43 7.99 30.08
CA ALA A 634 20.42 8.93 30.56
C ALA A 634 21.70 8.75 29.72
N LEU A 635 21.98 9.69 28.84
CA LEU A 635 23.14 9.67 27.95
C LEU A 635 24.04 10.87 28.26
N ALA A 636 25.35 10.65 28.29
CA ALA A 636 26.33 11.72 28.35
C ALA A 636 27.28 11.63 27.17
N LEU A 637 27.42 12.72 26.43
CA LEU A 637 28.32 12.85 25.29
C LEU A 637 29.35 13.94 25.57
N ASP A 638 30.59 13.71 25.17
CA ASP A 638 31.60 14.76 25.05
C ASP A 638 32.14 14.79 23.62
N GLY A 639 32.51 15.97 23.12
CA GLY A 639 33.00 16.07 21.75
C GLY A 639 33.70 17.37 21.42
N ASN A 640 34.30 17.40 20.25
CA ASN A 640 34.91 18.57 19.65
C ASN A 640 34.49 18.70 18.20
N LEU A 641 34.46 19.93 17.70
CA LEU A 641 34.21 20.25 16.31
C LEU A 641 35.43 21.01 15.79
N ASP A 642 36.10 20.44 14.79
CA ASP A 642 37.27 21.04 14.14
C ASP A 642 37.14 20.97 12.61
N ASN A 643 37.12 22.12 11.95
CA ASN A 643 36.97 22.26 10.49
C ASN A 643 35.82 21.41 9.91
N GLY A 644 34.65 21.44 10.55
CA GLY A 644 33.46 20.67 10.14
C GLY A 644 33.47 19.20 10.55
N ASN A 645 34.58 18.68 11.09
CA ASN A 645 34.65 17.32 11.64
C ASN A 645 34.25 17.34 13.11
N TRP A 646 33.09 16.79 13.41
CA TRP A 646 32.65 16.57 14.77
C TRP A 646 33.10 15.20 15.26
N ARG A 647 34.01 15.19 16.23
CA ARG A 647 34.47 13.96 16.89
C ARG A 647 33.97 13.96 18.31
N ALA A 648 33.05 13.06 18.59
CA ALA A 648 32.41 12.90 19.88
C ALA A 648 32.65 11.51 20.45
N ARG A 649 32.28 11.36 21.71
CA ARG A 649 32.31 10.13 22.47
C ARG A 649 31.03 10.08 23.31
N LEU A 650 30.27 9.02 23.14
CA LEU A 650 29.23 8.65 24.09
C LEU A 650 29.95 8.16 25.35
N ALA A 651 30.08 9.03 26.34
CA ALA A 651 30.84 8.82 27.56
C ALA A 651 30.15 7.81 28.49
N SER A 652 28.83 7.88 28.58
CA SER A 652 28.00 6.94 29.32
C SER A 652 26.61 6.86 28.70
N GLY A 653 25.95 5.72 28.89
CA GLY A 653 24.56 5.54 28.51
C GLY A 653 23.87 4.53 29.41
N ASP A 654 22.69 4.88 29.88
CA ASP A 654 21.76 4.04 30.63
C ASP A 654 20.40 4.15 29.94
N VAL A 655 19.84 3.04 29.51
CA VAL A 655 18.56 2.98 28.78
C VAL A 655 17.71 1.89 29.41
N GLN A 656 16.65 2.30 30.10
CA GLN A 656 15.68 1.40 30.71
C GLN A 656 14.41 1.33 29.86
N ALA A 657 14.13 0.17 29.29
CA ALA A 657 12.96 -0.05 28.44
C ALA A 657 12.50 -1.51 28.55
N GLY A 658 11.18 -1.75 28.60
CA GLY A 658 10.64 -3.12 28.62
C GLY A 658 11.17 -3.99 29.77
N GLY A 659 11.45 -3.40 30.93
CA GLY A 659 12.04 -4.11 32.08
C GLY A 659 13.52 -4.45 31.95
N GLN A 660 14.20 -4.03 30.87
CA GLN A 660 15.66 -4.11 30.73
C GLN A 660 16.33 -2.81 31.17
N ASP A 661 17.56 -2.90 31.68
CA ASP A 661 18.40 -1.78 32.11
C ASP A 661 19.73 -1.87 31.35
N TRP A 662 19.75 -1.29 30.15
CA TRP A 662 20.88 -1.36 29.23
C TRP A 662 21.91 -0.29 29.58
N LYS A 663 23.10 -0.73 29.99
CA LYS A 663 24.23 0.15 30.30
C LYS A 663 25.35 0.00 29.29
N LEU A 664 25.85 1.13 28.80
CA LEU A 664 27.03 1.18 27.96
C LEU A 664 28.26 0.76 28.79
N GLN A 665 28.94 -0.31 28.40
CA GLN A 665 30.09 -0.84 29.14
C GLN A 665 31.33 0.05 29.08
N ALA A 666 31.56 0.69 27.94
CA ALA A 666 32.70 1.53 27.71
C ALA A 666 32.34 2.71 26.80
N PRO A 667 32.99 3.87 26.97
CA PRO A 667 32.78 5.02 26.11
C PRO A 667 33.02 4.68 24.64
N ALA A 668 32.12 5.13 23.76
CA ALA A 668 32.15 4.79 22.34
C ALA A 668 32.29 6.04 21.47
N LYS A 669 33.19 6.00 20.48
CA LYS A 669 33.47 7.15 19.61
C LYS A 669 32.40 7.31 18.54
N ILE A 670 31.99 8.54 18.28
CA ILE A 670 31.09 8.94 17.20
C ILE A 670 31.83 9.98 16.37
N ASP A 671 32.10 9.70 15.10
CA ASP A 671 32.71 10.68 14.19
C ASP A 671 31.72 11.06 13.10
N TYR A 672 31.42 12.35 12.98
CA TYR A 672 30.76 12.95 11.83
C TYR A 672 31.76 13.85 11.11
N LEU A 673 32.17 13.44 9.92
CA LEU A 673 33.20 14.14 9.14
C LEU A 673 32.56 15.11 8.14
N ALA A 674 33.32 16.11 7.70
CA ALA A 674 32.85 17.15 6.80
C ALA A 674 32.40 16.64 5.42
N ASP A 675 32.81 15.42 5.03
CA ASP A 675 32.36 14.71 3.82
C ASP A 675 30.98 14.02 4.01
N GLY A 676 30.33 14.20 5.16
CA GLY A 676 29.04 13.61 5.49
C GLY A 676 29.13 12.19 6.07
N LYS A 677 30.35 11.65 6.27
CA LYS A 677 30.53 10.31 6.84
C LYS A 677 30.25 10.30 8.34
N LEU A 678 29.23 9.56 8.76
CA LEU A 678 28.90 9.30 10.17
C LEU A 678 29.31 7.87 10.54
N THR A 679 30.14 7.72 11.56
CA THR A 679 30.56 6.42 12.09
C THR A 679 30.30 6.32 13.58
N PHE A 680 29.95 5.13 14.04
CA PHE A 680 29.83 4.80 15.44
C PHE A 680 30.73 3.60 15.72
N ALA A 681 31.79 3.83 16.50
CA ALA A 681 32.79 2.82 16.80
C ALA A 681 32.19 1.65 17.59
N ALA A 682 32.95 0.56 17.67
CA ALA A 682 32.56 -0.60 18.45
C ALA A 682 32.12 -0.23 19.88
N HIS A 683 30.96 -0.75 20.28
CA HIS A 683 30.30 -0.40 21.54
C HIS A 683 29.50 -1.59 22.04
N CYS A 684 29.31 -1.72 23.34
CA CYS A 684 28.45 -2.75 23.89
C CYS A 684 27.56 -2.25 25.03
N TRP A 685 26.28 -2.55 24.92
CA TRP A 685 25.25 -2.31 25.92
C TRP A 685 24.92 -3.62 26.63
N VAL A 686 24.83 -3.60 27.95
CA VAL A 686 24.55 -4.80 28.76
C VAL A 686 23.38 -4.56 29.71
N SER A 687 22.47 -5.54 29.77
CA SER A 687 21.34 -5.58 30.71
C SER A 687 21.27 -6.97 31.33
N GLY A 688 21.68 -7.08 32.60
CA GLY A 688 21.82 -8.39 33.27
C GLY A 688 22.79 -9.31 32.53
N ALA A 689 22.30 -10.44 32.03
CA ALA A 689 23.07 -11.38 31.20
C ALA A 689 23.03 -11.05 29.70
N ALA A 690 22.15 -10.15 29.26
CA ALA A 690 21.99 -9.79 27.86
C ALA A 690 23.05 -8.77 27.43
N SER A 691 23.55 -8.88 26.21
CA SER A 691 24.47 -7.91 25.61
C SER A 691 24.06 -7.57 24.18
N LEU A 692 23.99 -6.29 23.84
CA LEU A 692 23.85 -5.78 22.49
C LEU A 692 25.13 -5.03 22.12
N CYS A 693 26.00 -5.68 21.36
CA CYS A 693 27.26 -5.10 20.93
C CYS A 693 27.23 -4.77 19.44
N GLY A 694 27.65 -3.55 19.09
CA GLY A 694 27.96 -3.15 17.72
C GLY A 694 29.46 -3.24 17.47
N GLU A 695 29.86 -3.68 16.28
CA GLU A 695 31.24 -3.51 15.80
C GLU A 695 31.46 -2.06 15.29
N ASP A 696 32.53 -1.79 14.54
CA ASP A 696 32.69 -0.51 13.88
C ASP A 696 31.65 -0.33 12.77
N GLN A 697 30.79 0.68 12.94
CA GLN A 697 29.66 0.90 12.05
C GLN A 697 29.83 2.18 11.24
N ARG A 698 29.38 2.12 9.99
CA ARG A 698 29.11 3.32 9.18
C ARG A 698 27.62 3.55 9.20
N LEU A 699 27.18 4.67 9.74
CA LEU A 699 25.76 5.03 9.75
C LEU A 699 25.38 5.79 8.48
N MET A 700 26.29 6.62 7.94
CA MET A 700 26.10 7.35 6.68
C MET A 700 27.44 7.64 5.97
N PRO A 701 27.46 7.84 4.65
CA PRO A 701 26.49 7.33 3.67
C PRO A 701 26.63 5.80 3.52
N GLU A 702 25.66 5.14 2.86
CA GLU A 702 25.63 3.68 2.66
C GLU A 702 25.85 2.87 3.96
N PRO A 703 24.84 2.79 4.83
CA PRO A 703 25.01 2.22 6.15
C PRO A 703 25.60 0.80 6.13
N LYS A 704 26.56 0.54 7.02
CA LYS A 704 27.11 -0.77 7.33
C LYS A 704 26.86 -1.05 8.80
N LEU A 705 25.89 -1.93 9.06
CA LEU A 705 25.45 -2.30 10.40
C LEU A 705 25.97 -3.68 10.75
N ARG A 706 26.57 -3.79 11.93
CA ARG A 706 27.16 -5.02 12.47
C ARG A 706 26.80 -5.11 13.94
N TYR A 707 25.80 -5.91 14.27
CA TYR A 707 25.26 -6.01 15.63
C TYR A 707 25.14 -7.46 16.08
N HIS A 708 25.44 -7.67 17.35
CA HIS A 708 25.35 -8.95 18.05
C HIS A 708 24.51 -8.77 19.31
N LEU A 709 23.33 -9.37 19.32
CA LEU A 709 22.50 -9.53 20.50
C LEU A 709 22.77 -10.92 21.09
N LYS A 710 23.12 -10.99 22.37
CA LYS A 710 23.34 -12.25 23.07
C LYS A 710 22.49 -12.30 24.33
N GLN A 711 21.95 -13.48 24.61
CA GLN A 711 21.20 -13.83 25.83
C GLN A 711 20.09 -12.85 26.20
N PHE A 712 19.38 -12.27 25.23
CA PHE A 712 18.27 -11.37 25.49
C PHE A 712 17.08 -12.14 26.10
N PRO A 713 16.59 -11.78 27.29
CA PRO A 713 15.49 -12.48 27.95
C PRO A 713 14.17 -12.18 27.24
N LEU A 714 13.55 -13.19 26.64
CA LEU A 714 12.30 -13.04 25.86
C LEU A 714 11.09 -12.64 26.72
N ASP A 715 11.12 -12.95 28.02
CA ASP A 715 10.11 -12.58 28.99
C ASP A 715 10.04 -11.06 29.23
N SER A 716 11.11 -10.32 28.90
CA SER A 716 11.09 -8.85 28.90
C SER A 716 10.14 -8.25 27.87
N LEU A 717 9.73 -9.02 26.87
CA LEU A 717 8.75 -8.60 25.86
C LEU A 717 7.30 -8.70 26.35
N ALA A 718 7.05 -9.15 27.58
CA ALA A 718 5.70 -9.35 28.12
C ALA A 718 4.77 -8.11 28.02
N ALA A 719 5.33 -6.90 28.09
CA ALA A 719 4.54 -5.66 27.93
C ALA A 719 3.94 -5.49 26.53
N PHE A 720 4.50 -6.16 25.52
CA PHE A 720 4.06 -6.13 24.12
C PHE A 720 3.28 -7.39 23.72
N LEU A 721 3.15 -8.36 24.63
CA LEU A 721 2.46 -9.62 24.41
C LEU A 721 1.06 -9.60 25.08
N PRO A 722 0.09 -10.39 24.57
CA PRO A 722 -1.19 -10.60 25.25
C PRO A 722 -1.01 -11.08 26.69
N LYS A 723 -1.90 -10.69 27.61
CA LYS A 723 -1.77 -11.02 29.05
C LYS A 723 -1.89 -12.52 29.36
N ASP A 724 -2.46 -13.27 28.44
CA ASP A 724 -2.66 -14.72 28.44
C ASP A 724 -1.54 -15.48 27.72
N PHE A 725 -0.51 -14.77 27.24
CA PHE A 725 0.66 -15.37 26.59
C PHE A 725 1.96 -14.88 27.23
N ALA A 726 2.89 -15.79 27.46
CA ALA A 726 4.24 -15.44 27.89
C ALA A 726 5.26 -16.27 27.12
N TRP A 727 6.35 -15.63 26.71
CA TRP A 727 7.43 -16.29 26.01
C TRP A 727 8.70 -16.25 26.85
N GLN A 728 9.11 -17.41 27.34
CA GLN A 728 10.32 -17.54 28.15
C GLN A 728 11.44 -18.13 27.32
N GLY A 729 12.65 -17.64 27.51
CA GLY A 729 13.82 -18.13 26.78
C GLY A 729 14.84 -17.03 26.58
N LYS A 730 15.88 -17.36 25.80
CA LYS A 730 16.93 -16.42 25.43
C LYS A 730 16.94 -16.24 23.93
N LEU A 731 17.06 -15.00 23.49
CA LEU A 731 17.22 -14.62 22.09
C LEU A 731 18.67 -14.20 21.85
N ASN A 732 19.27 -14.78 20.83
CA ASN A 732 20.52 -14.31 20.24
C ASN A 732 20.22 -13.87 18.81
N ALA A 733 20.88 -12.81 18.36
CA ALA A 733 20.75 -12.37 16.97
C ALA A 733 22.06 -11.78 16.48
N ASP A 734 22.42 -12.08 15.24
CA ASP A 734 23.56 -11.48 14.55
C ASP A 734 23.04 -10.81 13.28
N VAL A 735 23.39 -9.54 13.11
CA VAL A 735 22.94 -8.70 12.01
C VAL A 735 24.16 -8.15 11.30
N GLN A 736 24.34 -8.54 10.04
CA GLN A 736 25.38 -8.01 9.17
C GLN A 736 24.74 -7.46 7.91
N LEU A 737 24.53 -6.14 7.85
CA LEU A 737 23.83 -5.49 6.75
C LEU A 737 24.67 -4.38 6.13
N ASP A 738 24.80 -4.43 4.82
CA ASP A 738 25.26 -3.32 3.98
C ASP A 738 24.07 -2.79 3.20
N LEU A 739 23.88 -1.47 3.24
CA LEU A 739 22.73 -0.77 2.66
C LEU A 739 23.19 0.22 1.57
N PRO A 740 23.73 -0.25 0.44
CA PRO A 740 24.03 0.60 -0.72
C PRO A 740 22.76 0.97 -1.47
N ASP A 741 22.86 1.96 -2.37
CA ASP A 741 21.74 2.44 -3.20
C ASP A 741 21.12 1.33 -4.07
N SER A 742 21.89 0.30 -4.41
CA SER A 742 21.40 -0.85 -5.17
C SER A 742 20.39 -1.71 -4.40
N GLY A 743 20.31 -1.58 -3.07
CA GLY A 743 19.46 -2.40 -2.19
C GLY A 743 20.25 -3.15 -1.11
N PRO A 744 19.56 -3.68 -0.07
CA PRO A 744 20.19 -4.33 1.07
C PRO A 744 20.95 -5.61 0.68
N LYS A 745 22.14 -5.77 1.26
CA LYS A 745 22.96 -6.99 1.15
C LYS A 745 23.46 -7.40 2.52
N GLY A 746 23.32 -8.68 2.87
CA GLY A 746 23.77 -9.12 4.19
C GLY A 746 23.17 -10.42 4.69
N VAL A 747 23.40 -10.70 5.97
CA VAL A 747 22.88 -11.87 6.66
C VAL A 747 22.28 -11.43 7.99
N VAL A 748 21.14 -12.03 8.33
CA VAL A 748 20.47 -11.90 9.62
C VAL A 748 20.23 -13.30 10.16
N SER A 749 20.79 -13.61 11.32
CA SER A 749 20.50 -14.86 12.05
C SER A 749 19.85 -14.53 13.38
N VAL A 750 18.78 -15.23 13.72
CA VAL A 750 18.07 -15.11 14.98
C VAL A 750 17.91 -16.51 15.57
N ASP A 751 18.38 -16.70 16.79
CA ASP A 751 18.35 -17.97 17.50
C ASP A 751 17.69 -17.79 18.88
N ALA A 752 16.46 -18.28 19.00
CA ALA A 752 15.68 -18.30 20.22
C ALA A 752 15.54 -19.71 20.82
N SER A 753 16.45 -20.62 20.48
CA SER A 753 16.39 -22.04 20.86
C SER A 753 16.43 -22.29 22.37
N GLY A 754 15.76 -23.35 22.82
CA GLY A 754 15.68 -23.72 24.24
C GLY A 754 14.77 -22.82 25.06
N GLY A 755 13.59 -22.47 24.53
CA GLY A 755 12.60 -21.63 25.20
C GLY A 755 11.30 -22.37 25.51
N THR A 756 10.36 -21.67 26.14
CA THR A 756 9.04 -22.16 26.51
C THR A 756 7.99 -21.13 26.14
N LEU A 757 7.03 -21.54 25.31
CA LEU A 757 5.82 -20.77 25.06
C LEU A 757 4.81 -21.10 26.16
N ARG A 758 4.20 -20.07 26.77
CA ARG A 758 3.25 -20.25 27.86
C ARG A 758 1.92 -19.62 27.47
N VAL A 759 0.84 -20.37 27.65
CA VAL A 759 -0.52 -19.91 27.39
C VAL A 759 -1.34 -20.09 28.66
N LYS A 760 -2.17 -19.10 28.99
CA LYS A 760 -2.99 -19.10 30.19
C LYS A 760 -4.35 -19.74 29.89
N ASP A 761 -4.68 -20.82 30.59
CA ASP A 761 -5.95 -21.56 30.51
C ASP A 761 -6.63 -21.57 31.90
N LYS A 762 -7.84 -21.01 32.02
CA LYS A 762 -8.61 -20.93 33.29
C LYS A 762 -7.74 -20.54 34.51
N ASP A 763 -6.95 -19.48 34.34
CA ASP A 763 -5.99 -18.96 35.32
C ASP A 763 -4.72 -19.78 35.60
N GLN A 764 -4.54 -20.91 34.92
CA GLN A 764 -3.33 -21.74 34.98
C GLN A 764 -2.44 -21.51 33.76
N TRP A 765 -1.13 -21.38 33.98
CA TRP A 765 -0.16 -21.35 32.87
C TRP A 765 0.15 -22.76 32.39
N LEU A 766 0.02 -22.99 31.08
CA LEU A 766 0.45 -24.19 30.39
C LEU A 766 1.74 -23.91 29.64
N ASP A 767 2.72 -24.79 29.82
CA ASP A 767 4.08 -24.62 29.30
C ASP A 767 4.33 -25.55 28.11
N PHE A 768 4.76 -24.98 27.00
CA PHE A 768 5.12 -25.67 25.77
C PHE A 768 6.60 -25.43 25.44
N PRO A 769 7.52 -26.25 25.98
CA PRO A 769 8.94 -26.12 25.73
C PRO A 769 9.28 -26.50 24.28
N TYR A 770 10.29 -25.82 23.72
CA TYR A 770 10.83 -26.11 22.39
C TYR A 770 12.36 -26.07 22.40
N ASP A 771 12.95 -26.94 21.58
CA ASP A 771 14.40 -27.14 21.51
C ASP A 771 15.07 -26.19 20.52
N THR A 772 14.43 -25.92 19.38
CA THR A 772 15.01 -25.12 18.29
C THR A 772 14.01 -24.09 17.80
N LEU A 773 14.46 -22.85 17.66
CA LEU A 773 13.77 -21.79 16.93
C LEU A 773 14.84 -20.90 16.31
N LYS A 774 15.17 -21.19 15.05
CA LYS A 774 16.22 -20.50 14.30
C LYS A 774 15.67 -19.92 13.01
N LEU A 775 15.95 -18.65 12.78
CA LEU A 775 15.64 -17.93 11.56
C LEU A 775 16.95 -17.44 10.94
N GLU A 776 17.24 -17.87 9.73
CA GLU A 776 18.39 -17.42 8.95
C GLU A 776 17.88 -16.74 7.69
N THR A 777 18.36 -15.52 7.42
CA THR A 777 17.97 -14.75 6.24
C THR A 777 19.20 -14.18 5.56
N THR A 778 19.37 -14.48 4.28
CA THR A 778 20.39 -13.89 3.41
C THR A 778 19.73 -12.87 2.49
N LEU A 779 20.15 -11.63 2.57
CA LEU A 779 19.64 -10.52 1.79
C LEU A 779 20.57 -10.26 0.61
N ASN A 780 20.00 -10.24 -0.60
CA ASN A 780 20.60 -9.66 -1.79
C ASN A 780 19.65 -8.61 -2.37
N PRO A 781 20.16 -7.60 -3.11
CA PRO A 781 19.34 -6.53 -3.68
C PRO A 781 18.10 -6.97 -4.48
N LYS A 782 18.13 -8.16 -5.09
CA LYS A 782 17.04 -8.70 -5.92
C LYS A 782 16.37 -9.96 -5.36
N ARG A 783 16.84 -10.48 -4.22
CA ARG A 783 16.40 -11.77 -3.67
C ARG A 783 16.75 -11.86 -2.19
N ILE A 784 15.78 -12.23 -1.37
CA ILE A 784 15.97 -12.53 0.05
C ILE A 784 15.65 -14.00 0.24
N ASP A 785 16.61 -14.77 0.75
CA ASP A 785 16.46 -16.19 1.06
C ASP A 785 16.28 -16.34 2.57
N THR A 786 15.19 -16.97 3.01
CA THR A 786 14.84 -17.13 4.42
C THR A 786 14.61 -18.60 4.74
N GLN A 787 15.22 -19.07 5.83
CA GLN A 787 15.02 -20.40 6.39
C GLN A 787 14.58 -20.27 7.85
N LEU A 788 13.44 -20.89 8.19
CA LEU A 788 12.95 -21.03 9.55
C LEU A 788 12.98 -22.51 9.93
N ASN A 789 13.64 -22.83 11.03
CA ASN A 789 13.70 -24.16 11.61
C ASN A 789 13.18 -24.09 13.05
N PHE A 790 12.08 -24.78 13.30
CA PHE A 790 11.44 -24.88 14.60
C PHE A 790 11.25 -26.34 14.99
N ARG A 791 11.61 -26.69 16.21
CA ARG A 791 11.38 -28.01 16.81
C ARG A 791 10.95 -27.82 18.25
N GLY A 792 9.75 -28.25 18.60
CA GLY A 792 9.30 -28.27 19.99
C GLY A 792 8.37 -29.45 20.25
N GLY A 793 8.65 -30.22 21.30
CA GLY A 793 8.05 -31.54 21.55
C GLY A 793 6.58 -31.69 21.13
N LYS A 794 5.64 -31.06 21.86
CA LYS A 794 4.21 -31.04 21.49
C LYS A 794 3.86 -30.04 20.38
N LEU A 795 4.72 -29.06 20.11
CA LEU A 795 4.52 -28.05 19.07
C LEU A 795 4.93 -28.53 17.66
N GLY A 796 5.45 -29.76 17.55
CA GLY A 796 5.92 -30.36 16.31
C GLY A 796 7.24 -29.79 15.79
N GLU A 797 7.56 -30.17 14.57
CA GLU A 797 8.69 -29.68 13.79
C GLU A 797 8.18 -28.90 12.57
N LEU A 798 8.66 -27.67 12.38
CA LEU A 798 8.37 -26.84 11.23
C LEU A 798 9.66 -26.43 10.54
N LEU A 799 9.80 -26.84 9.28
CA LEU A 799 10.84 -26.36 8.38
C LEU A 799 10.21 -25.54 7.27
N LEU A 800 10.63 -24.28 7.12
CA LEU A 800 10.19 -23.37 6.07
C LEU A 800 11.41 -22.83 5.31
N GLN A 801 11.36 -22.90 3.99
CA GLN A 801 12.33 -22.29 3.09
C GLN A 801 11.60 -21.38 2.12
N ALA A 802 11.90 -20.09 2.14
CA ALA A 802 11.23 -19.08 1.33
C ALA A 802 12.22 -18.15 0.62
N GLN A 803 11.81 -17.67 -0.54
CA GLN A 803 12.49 -16.69 -1.37
C GLN A 803 11.55 -15.52 -1.59
N ILE A 804 12.01 -14.32 -1.30
CA ILE A 804 11.24 -13.08 -1.42
C ILE A 804 11.96 -12.19 -2.44
N ASN A 805 11.24 -11.67 -3.43
CA ASN A 805 11.76 -10.63 -4.32
C ASN A 805 11.42 -9.25 -3.77
N PRO A 806 12.40 -8.44 -3.32
CA PRO A 806 12.13 -7.15 -2.69
C PRO A 806 11.80 -6.01 -3.68
N LEU A 807 11.99 -6.19 -5.00
CA LEU A 807 11.84 -5.12 -6.00
C LEU A 807 10.37 -4.72 -6.27
N PRO A 808 9.41 -5.66 -6.44
CA PRO A 808 8.02 -5.30 -6.70
C PRO A 808 7.32 -4.81 -5.42
N LYS A 809 6.31 -3.92 -5.56
CA LYS A 809 5.54 -3.35 -4.43
C LYS A 809 4.92 -4.44 -3.53
N ASN A 810 4.42 -5.53 -4.13
CA ASN A 810 3.79 -6.65 -3.42
C ASN A 810 4.79 -7.66 -2.81
N LYS A 811 6.09 -7.50 -3.08
CA LYS A 811 7.20 -8.35 -2.61
C LYS A 811 6.88 -9.85 -2.70
N PRO A 812 6.83 -10.43 -3.92
CA PRO A 812 6.33 -11.78 -4.07
C PRO A 812 7.20 -12.78 -3.30
N ILE A 813 6.55 -13.73 -2.62
CA ILE A 813 7.14 -14.79 -1.84
C ILE A 813 6.93 -16.13 -2.56
N THR A 814 7.93 -17.00 -2.55
CA THR A 814 7.84 -18.38 -3.03
C THR A 814 8.60 -19.30 -2.09
N GLY A 815 8.06 -20.46 -1.73
CA GLY A 815 8.74 -21.33 -0.76
C GLY A 815 8.04 -22.66 -0.54
N ASN A 816 8.67 -23.51 0.26
CA ASN A 816 8.12 -24.79 0.70
C ASN A 816 8.12 -24.86 2.23
N PHE A 817 7.12 -25.54 2.80
CA PHE A 817 7.08 -25.83 4.23
C PHE A 817 6.78 -27.31 4.49
N SER A 818 7.27 -27.81 5.63
CA SER A 818 6.94 -29.12 6.17
C SER A 818 6.67 -28.98 7.67
N LEU A 819 5.53 -29.49 8.11
CA LEU A 819 5.08 -29.55 9.49
C LEU A 819 4.93 -31.03 9.89
N THR A 820 5.56 -31.45 10.98
CA THR A 820 5.50 -32.83 11.45
C THR A 820 5.20 -32.89 12.94
N GLY A 821 4.20 -33.68 13.32
CA GLY A 821 3.98 -34.09 14.71
C GLY A 821 3.48 -32.98 15.66
N LEU A 822 2.83 -31.94 15.15
CA LEU A 822 2.18 -30.93 16.01
C LEU A 822 1.01 -31.60 16.77
N ASP A 823 1.08 -31.61 18.08
CA ASP A 823 0.04 -32.15 18.96
C ASP A 823 -1.10 -31.12 19.08
N VAL A 824 -2.31 -31.45 18.64
CA VAL A 824 -3.43 -30.50 18.70
C VAL A 824 -3.85 -30.18 20.13
N ALA A 825 -3.40 -30.94 21.13
CA ALA A 825 -3.60 -30.63 22.54
C ALA A 825 -3.11 -29.23 22.95
N VAL A 826 -2.13 -28.67 22.21
CA VAL A 826 -1.64 -27.31 22.46
C VAL A 826 -2.72 -26.24 22.21
N ALA A 827 -3.76 -26.56 21.43
CA ALA A 827 -4.86 -25.65 21.12
C ALA A 827 -6.00 -25.68 22.17
N ARG A 828 -5.94 -26.58 23.16
CA ARG A 828 -7.00 -26.75 24.17
C ARG A 828 -7.43 -25.46 24.89
N PRO A 829 -6.51 -24.53 25.27
CA PRO A 829 -6.89 -23.26 25.93
C PRO A 829 -7.83 -22.39 25.10
N PHE A 830 -7.82 -22.56 23.78
CA PHE A 830 -8.62 -21.77 22.85
C PHE A 830 -10.00 -22.41 22.54
N VAL A 831 -10.27 -23.61 23.06
CA VAL A 831 -11.54 -24.34 22.90
C VAL A 831 -12.08 -24.77 24.27
N PRO A 832 -12.65 -23.84 25.06
CA PRO A 832 -12.99 -24.08 26.47
C PRO A 832 -14.08 -25.13 26.71
N MET A 833 -14.92 -25.39 25.70
CA MET A 833 -15.95 -26.45 25.69
C MET A 833 -15.37 -27.87 25.56
N VAL A 834 -14.08 -27.99 25.27
CA VAL A 834 -13.37 -29.25 25.04
C VAL A 834 -12.48 -29.59 26.23
N GLU A 835 -12.73 -30.72 26.88
CA GLU A 835 -11.91 -31.18 28.01
C GLU A 835 -10.68 -31.94 27.51
N THR A 836 -10.88 -32.91 26.61
CA THR A 836 -9.83 -33.68 25.96
C THR A 836 -9.70 -33.27 24.50
N LEU A 837 -8.48 -32.93 24.10
CA LEU A 837 -8.13 -32.63 22.72
C LEU A 837 -6.77 -33.27 22.45
N ASN A 838 -6.75 -34.37 21.70
CA ASN A 838 -5.51 -35.06 21.31
C ASN A 838 -5.47 -35.25 19.80
N GLY A 839 -4.29 -35.51 19.25
CA GLY A 839 -4.09 -35.85 17.83
C GLY A 839 -2.81 -35.25 17.27
N LYS A 840 -2.31 -35.82 16.17
CA LYS A 840 -1.09 -35.31 15.52
C LYS A 840 -1.41 -34.70 14.16
N LEU A 841 -1.04 -33.45 13.98
CA LEU A 841 -1.12 -32.72 12.73
C LEU A 841 0.21 -32.83 11.97
N ASN A 842 0.14 -33.25 10.71
CA ASN A 842 1.26 -33.26 9.78
C ASN A 842 0.86 -32.56 8.50
N GLY A 843 1.76 -31.85 7.84
CA GLY A 843 1.45 -31.19 6.57
C GLY A 843 2.69 -30.82 5.77
N ASN A 844 2.49 -30.66 4.47
CA ASN A 844 3.51 -30.13 3.58
C ASN A 844 2.87 -29.34 2.44
N GLY A 845 3.59 -28.36 1.91
CA GLY A 845 3.07 -27.54 0.84
C GLY A 845 4.04 -26.47 0.35
N ARG A 846 3.52 -25.63 -0.54
CA ARG A 846 4.19 -24.47 -1.10
C ARG A 846 3.49 -23.19 -0.67
N ILE A 847 4.27 -22.13 -0.55
CA ILE A 847 3.80 -20.77 -0.32
C ILE A 847 4.13 -19.96 -1.57
N SER A 848 3.18 -19.18 -2.07
CA SER A 848 3.33 -18.28 -3.22
C SER A 848 2.58 -16.96 -2.97
N GLY A 849 2.57 -16.01 -3.91
CA GLY A 849 1.78 -14.77 -3.80
C GLY A 849 2.58 -13.58 -3.26
N GLY A 850 1.90 -12.60 -2.65
CA GLY A 850 2.56 -11.41 -2.08
C GLY A 850 2.98 -11.64 -0.62
N LEU A 851 4.00 -10.93 -0.13
CA LEU A 851 4.49 -11.11 1.26
C LEU A 851 3.40 -10.87 2.32
N LEU A 852 2.47 -9.94 2.06
CA LEU A 852 1.35 -9.62 2.96
C LEU A 852 0.06 -10.39 2.65
N ALA A 853 0.03 -11.15 1.55
CA ALA A 853 -1.10 -11.97 1.14
C ALA A 853 -0.57 -13.27 0.50
N PRO A 854 0.01 -14.17 1.31
CA PRO A 854 0.55 -15.43 0.81
C PRO A 854 -0.59 -16.40 0.48
N GLN A 855 -0.43 -17.11 -0.62
CA GLN A 855 -1.27 -18.24 -1.03
C GLN A 855 -0.58 -19.54 -0.65
N ILE A 856 -1.30 -20.46 -0.02
CA ILE A 856 -0.77 -21.74 0.44
C ILE A 856 -1.37 -22.85 -0.42
N ASN A 857 -0.53 -23.77 -0.89
CA ASN A 857 -0.96 -24.95 -1.63
C ASN A 857 -0.32 -26.19 -1.01
N GLY A 858 -1.09 -27.10 -0.42
CA GLY A 858 -0.54 -28.23 0.32
C GLY A 858 -1.57 -29.19 0.88
N ASN A 859 -1.10 -30.22 1.58
CA ASN A 859 -1.94 -31.13 2.36
C ASN A 859 -1.65 -30.99 3.86
N VAL A 860 -2.68 -31.17 4.67
CA VAL A 860 -2.61 -31.23 6.12
C VAL A 860 -3.45 -32.42 6.57
N ASN A 861 -2.90 -33.29 7.41
CA ASN A 861 -3.56 -34.47 7.92
C ASN A 861 -3.55 -34.44 9.45
N LEU A 862 -4.73 -34.53 10.05
CA LEU A 862 -4.91 -34.85 11.46
C LEU A 862 -5.05 -36.37 11.58
N ILE A 863 -4.22 -36.99 12.43
CA ILE A 863 -4.23 -38.44 12.66
C ILE A 863 -4.48 -38.74 14.13
N GLY A 864 -5.39 -39.69 14.38
CA GLY A 864 -5.68 -40.19 15.73
C GLY A 864 -6.23 -39.12 16.67
N GLY A 865 -7.03 -38.21 16.14
CA GLY A 865 -7.64 -37.14 16.91
C GLY A 865 -8.63 -37.66 17.94
N GLU A 866 -8.68 -37.00 19.10
CA GLU A 866 -9.64 -37.28 20.16
C GLU A 866 -10.21 -35.95 20.67
N VAL A 867 -11.53 -35.84 20.73
CA VAL A 867 -12.22 -34.64 21.20
C VAL A 867 -13.38 -35.07 22.09
N SER A 868 -13.34 -34.69 23.37
CA SER A 868 -14.47 -34.90 24.28
C SER A 868 -14.52 -33.81 25.36
N GLY A 869 -15.67 -33.64 26.01
CA GLY A 869 -15.84 -32.68 27.08
C GLY A 869 -17.23 -32.75 27.70
N PRO A 870 -17.43 -32.14 28.88
CA PRO A 870 -18.70 -32.18 29.60
C PRO A 870 -19.82 -31.43 28.88
N GLU A 871 -19.48 -30.44 28.06
CA GLU A 871 -20.43 -29.67 27.23
C GLU A 871 -20.55 -30.23 25.80
N LEU A 872 -19.74 -31.25 25.45
CA LEU A 872 -19.80 -31.88 24.13
C LEU A 872 -20.75 -33.08 24.16
N PRO A 873 -21.86 -33.05 23.38
CA PRO A 873 -22.84 -34.12 23.41
C PRO A 873 -22.29 -35.46 22.86
N VAL A 874 -21.21 -35.44 22.08
CA VAL A 874 -20.60 -36.63 21.44
C VAL A 874 -19.08 -36.60 21.65
N SER A 875 -18.48 -37.76 21.96
CA SER A 875 -17.03 -37.93 21.92
C SER A 875 -16.56 -38.34 20.51
N LEU A 876 -15.51 -37.70 20.01
CA LEU A 876 -14.86 -38.03 18.76
C LEU A 876 -13.57 -38.80 19.08
N GLU A 877 -13.49 -40.06 18.70
CA GLU A 877 -12.34 -40.94 18.94
C GLU A 877 -11.71 -41.39 17.62
N GLY A 878 -10.37 -41.36 17.53
CA GLY A 878 -9.66 -41.79 16.32
C GLY A 878 -10.01 -40.95 15.08
N LEU A 879 -10.30 -39.66 15.29
CA LEU A 879 -10.61 -38.70 14.25
C LEU A 879 -9.42 -38.57 13.27
N ASN A 880 -9.65 -38.90 12.01
CA ASN A 880 -8.69 -38.67 10.94
C ASN A 880 -9.29 -37.70 9.94
N VAL A 881 -8.64 -36.56 9.71
CA VAL A 881 -9.10 -35.53 8.78
C VAL A 881 -7.98 -35.19 7.82
N GLN A 882 -8.26 -35.27 6.53
CA GLN A 882 -7.42 -34.76 5.46
C GLN A 882 -7.97 -33.43 4.96
N ALA A 883 -7.10 -32.43 4.94
CA ALA A 883 -7.35 -31.10 4.42
C ALA A 883 -6.42 -30.84 3.22
N LEU A 884 -7.01 -30.62 2.04
CA LEU A 884 -6.28 -30.25 0.83
C LEU A 884 -6.47 -28.75 0.57
N ILE A 885 -5.41 -27.97 0.74
CA ILE A 885 -5.43 -26.51 0.61
C ILE A 885 -4.99 -26.13 -0.80
N ALA A 886 -5.82 -25.36 -1.49
CA ALA A 886 -5.57 -24.81 -2.82
C ALA A 886 -5.83 -23.29 -2.81
N GLY A 887 -4.77 -22.51 -2.61
CA GLY A 887 -4.80 -21.05 -2.56
C GLY A 887 -5.61 -20.53 -1.37
N GLU A 888 -6.87 -20.19 -1.64
CA GLU A 888 -7.83 -19.60 -0.69
C GLU A 888 -9.02 -20.52 -0.39
N SER A 889 -8.86 -21.81 -0.71
CA SER A 889 -9.86 -22.86 -0.53
C SER A 889 -9.25 -24.08 0.16
N VAL A 890 -10.05 -24.81 0.95
CA VAL A 890 -9.68 -26.09 1.52
C VAL A 890 -10.79 -27.11 1.33
N GLN A 891 -10.42 -28.29 0.84
CA GLN A 891 -11.30 -29.47 0.82
C GLN A 891 -11.02 -30.33 2.04
N LEU A 892 -12.07 -30.69 2.77
CA LEU A 892 -12.03 -31.48 4.00
C LEU A 892 -12.66 -32.85 3.76
N ASN A 893 -11.99 -33.90 4.23
CA ASN A 893 -12.53 -35.25 4.26
C ASN A 893 -12.02 -35.96 5.52
N GLY A 894 -12.93 -36.43 6.37
CA GLY A 894 -12.55 -37.10 7.59
C GLY A 894 -13.60 -38.04 8.15
N GLY A 895 -13.19 -38.83 9.13
CA GLY A 895 -14.06 -39.75 9.85
C GLY A 895 -13.56 -40.00 11.26
N TRP A 896 -14.49 -40.40 12.14
CA TRP A 896 -14.24 -40.67 13.54
C TRP A 896 -15.10 -41.84 14.03
N ARG A 897 -14.74 -42.37 15.19
CA ARG A 897 -15.54 -43.31 15.98
C ARG A 897 -16.08 -42.61 17.21
N SER A 898 -17.18 -43.10 17.77
CA SER A 898 -17.75 -42.58 19.01
C SER A 898 -18.31 -43.73 19.85
N GLY A 899 -17.71 -43.97 21.02
CA GLY A 899 -18.07 -45.11 21.86
C GLY A 899 -17.83 -46.47 21.17
N LYS A 900 -18.63 -47.47 21.55
CA LYS A 900 -18.41 -48.87 21.11
C LYS A 900 -18.81 -49.16 19.66
N ALA A 901 -19.84 -48.47 19.15
CA ALA A 901 -20.46 -48.77 17.86
C ALA A 901 -20.70 -47.54 16.97
N GLY A 902 -20.57 -46.32 17.50
CA GLY A 902 -20.82 -45.10 16.75
C GLY A 902 -19.69 -44.80 15.77
N GLN A 903 -20.06 -44.34 14.59
CA GLN A 903 -19.13 -43.87 13.55
C GLN A 903 -19.71 -42.64 12.86
N GLY A 904 -18.84 -41.76 12.38
CA GLY A 904 -19.26 -40.61 11.58
C GLY A 904 -18.21 -40.17 10.58
N SER A 905 -18.66 -39.40 9.60
CA SER A 905 -17.85 -38.84 8.53
C SER A 905 -18.22 -37.39 8.26
N LEU A 906 -17.23 -36.61 7.83
CA LEU A 906 -17.33 -35.20 7.50
C LEU A 906 -16.67 -34.99 6.13
N LYS A 907 -17.38 -34.37 5.20
CA LYS A 907 -16.83 -33.97 3.90
C LYS A 907 -17.30 -32.58 3.52
N GLY A 908 -16.46 -31.79 2.86
CA GLY A 908 -16.90 -30.50 2.37
C GLY A 908 -15.77 -29.57 1.94
N GLN A 909 -16.11 -28.31 1.74
CA GLN A 909 -15.19 -27.26 1.30
C GLN A 909 -15.38 -25.98 2.11
N ILE A 910 -14.28 -25.27 2.35
CA ILE A 910 -14.27 -23.92 2.94
C ILE A 910 -13.46 -23.02 2.02
N ASP A 911 -14.00 -21.85 1.66
CA ASP A 911 -13.31 -20.82 0.87
C ASP A 911 -13.28 -19.50 1.65
N TRP A 912 -12.17 -18.75 1.59
CA TRP A 912 -11.99 -17.49 2.34
C TRP A 912 -11.48 -16.31 1.50
N GLY A 913 -11.45 -16.43 0.17
CA GLY A 913 -10.84 -15.42 -0.70
C GLY A 913 -11.50 -14.04 -0.70
N GLN A 914 -12.80 -13.96 -1.00
CA GLN A 914 -13.57 -12.70 -0.93
C GLN A 914 -14.46 -12.63 0.31
N ALA A 915 -15.11 -13.75 0.65
CA ALA A 915 -15.96 -13.93 1.81
C ALA A 915 -15.82 -15.38 2.29
N MET A 916 -15.96 -15.61 3.59
CA MET A 916 -15.93 -16.96 4.15
C MET A 916 -17.18 -17.73 3.69
N THR A 917 -16.99 -18.78 2.89
CA THR A 917 -18.05 -19.72 2.53
C THR A 917 -17.71 -21.12 3.05
N VAL A 918 -18.69 -21.78 3.66
CA VAL A 918 -18.56 -23.13 4.21
C VAL A 918 -19.65 -23.99 3.59
N ASP A 919 -19.32 -25.20 3.16
CA ASP A 919 -20.29 -26.23 2.75
C ASP A 919 -19.79 -27.60 3.23
N LEU A 920 -20.39 -28.09 4.30
CA LEU A 920 -20.02 -29.33 4.99
C LEU A 920 -21.19 -30.29 5.03
N SER A 921 -20.93 -31.56 4.74
CA SER A 921 -21.85 -32.68 4.93
C SER A 921 -21.33 -33.56 6.07
N LEU A 922 -22.19 -33.79 7.05
CA LEU A 922 -21.96 -34.55 8.26
C LEU A 922 -22.90 -35.76 8.28
N GLN A 923 -22.34 -36.97 8.32
CA GLN A 923 -23.11 -38.21 8.39
C GLN A 923 -22.64 -39.05 9.57
N GLY A 924 -23.58 -39.52 10.40
CA GLY A 924 -23.29 -40.36 11.55
C GLY A 924 -24.26 -41.53 11.69
N SER A 925 -23.78 -42.63 12.24
CA SER A 925 -24.60 -43.80 12.58
C SER A 925 -24.32 -44.26 14.00
N GLN A 926 -25.38 -44.52 14.77
CA GLN A 926 -25.32 -45.02 16.14
C GLN A 926 -24.46 -44.17 17.09
N LEU A 927 -24.49 -42.84 16.92
CA LEU A 927 -23.70 -41.93 17.75
C LEU A 927 -24.29 -41.86 19.17
N PRO A 928 -23.53 -42.21 20.21
CA PRO A 928 -23.99 -42.01 21.58
C PRO A 928 -23.95 -40.52 21.90
N VAL A 929 -25.12 -39.92 22.09
CA VAL A 929 -25.30 -38.53 22.51
C VAL A 929 -25.69 -38.50 23.98
N THR A 930 -24.87 -37.87 24.81
CA THR A 930 -25.18 -37.68 26.23
C THR A 930 -25.38 -36.20 26.51
N VAL A 931 -26.53 -35.85 27.06
CA VAL A 931 -26.88 -34.49 27.50
C VAL A 931 -27.04 -34.55 29.01
N GLU A 932 -25.94 -34.39 29.75
CA GLU A 932 -26.00 -34.47 31.21
C GLU A 932 -26.79 -33.30 31.83
N PRO A 933 -27.56 -33.52 32.91
CA PRO A 933 -27.92 -34.80 33.54
C PRO A 933 -29.18 -35.45 32.92
N TYR A 934 -29.65 -34.99 31.76
CA TYR A 934 -31.01 -35.19 31.27
C TYR A 934 -31.22 -36.37 30.32
N ALA A 935 -30.29 -36.72 29.44
CA ALA A 935 -30.55 -37.72 28.41
C ALA A 935 -29.32 -38.50 27.95
N THR A 936 -29.52 -39.78 27.64
CA THR A 936 -28.57 -40.64 26.90
C THR A 936 -29.28 -41.22 25.68
N LEU A 937 -28.86 -40.81 24.50
CA LEU A 937 -29.55 -41.06 23.22
C LEU A 937 -28.60 -41.76 22.24
N GLU A 938 -29.15 -42.61 21.38
CA GLU A 938 -28.47 -43.04 20.15
C GLU A 938 -29.01 -42.19 18.99
N VAL A 939 -28.11 -41.50 18.29
CA VAL A 939 -28.49 -40.53 17.24
C VAL A 939 -27.79 -40.87 15.91
N ALA A 940 -28.52 -40.78 14.81
CA ALA A 940 -28.00 -40.91 13.45
C ALA A 940 -28.34 -39.64 12.64
N PRO A 941 -27.43 -38.65 12.57
CA PRO A 941 -27.61 -37.43 11.80
C PRO A 941 -27.11 -37.57 10.36
N ASP A 942 -27.84 -36.97 9.41
CA ASP A 942 -27.40 -36.66 8.05
C ASP A 942 -27.69 -35.18 7.79
N LEU A 943 -26.68 -34.34 7.99
CA LEU A 943 -26.79 -32.89 8.02
C LEU A 943 -25.89 -32.23 6.98
N ARG A 944 -26.37 -31.14 6.40
CA ARG A 944 -25.58 -30.20 5.58
C ARG A 944 -25.52 -28.85 6.28
N ILE A 945 -24.31 -28.36 6.51
CA ILE A 945 -24.01 -27.11 7.18
C ILE A 945 -23.39 -26.17 6.15
N THR A 946 -24.02 -25.03 5.90
CA THR A 946 -23.53 -24.04 4.95
C THR A 946 -23.38 -22.67 5.60
N LEU A 947 -22.34 -21.91 5.24
CA LEU A 947 -22.16 -20.51 5.63
C LEU A 947 -21.98 -19.69 4.37
N LYS A 948 -22.81 -18.67 4.17
CA LYS A 948 -22.67 -17.72 3.04
C LYS A 948 -23.18 -16.34 3.44
N ASN A 949 -22.37 -15.30 3.22
CA ASN A 949 -22.69 -13.91 3.58
C ASN A 949 -23.13 -13.76 5.05
N ASP A 950 -22.35 -14.33 5.98
CA ASP A 950 -22.63 -14.37 7.42
C ASP A 950 -23.97 -15.01 7.82
N LYS A 951 -24.57 -15.83 6.93
CA LYS A 951 -25.74 -16.65 7.21
C LYS A 951 -25.35 -18.11 7.33
N LEU A 952 -25.51 -18.68 8.53
CA LEU A 952 -25.33 -20.10 8.79
C LEU A 952 -26.65 -20.81 8.50
N ALA A 953 -26.64 -21.86 7.68
CA ALA A 953 -27.80 -22.69 7.41
C ALA A 953 -27.49 -24.15 7.70
N ILE A 954 -28.35 -24.80 8.48
CA ILE A 954 -28.24 -26.23 8.86
C ILE A 954 -29.51 -26.93 8.36
N ALA A 955 -29.35 -27.92 7.49
CA ALA A 955 -30.48 -28.67 6.94
C ALA A 955 -30.21 -30.18 6.92
N GLY A 956 -31.25 -31.00 7.10
CA GLY A 956 -31.15 -32.46 6.96
C GLY A 956 -32.01 -33.25 7.95
N ASN A 957 -31.63 -34.51 8.17
CA ASN A 957 -32.43 -35.45 8.95
C ASN A 957 -31.67 -35.92 10.18
N VAL A 958 -32.36 -36.06 11.31
CA VAL A 958 -31.81 -36.61 12.55
C VAL A 958 -32.73 -37.72 13.06
N GLN A 959 -32.20 -38.94 13.17
CA GLN A 959 -32.92 -40.05 13.76
C GLN A 959 -32.46 -40.29 15.20
N ILE A 960 -33.42 -40.45 16.10
CA ILE A 960 -33.21 -40.82 17.51
C ILE A 960 -33.94 -42.15 17.76
N PRO A 961 -33.39 -43.29 17.29
CA PRO A 961 -34.06 -44.59 17.39
C PRO A 961 -34.36 -45.02 18.84
N ARG A 962 -33.42 -44.83 19.76
CA ARG A 962 -33.54 -45.26 21.16
C ARG A 962 -32.76 -44.39 22.13
N GLY A 963 -33.10 -44.51 23.42
CA GLY A 963 -32.40 -43.83 24.50
C GLY A 963 -33.23 -43.75 25.79
N ASP A 964 -32.73 -42.98 26.74
CA ASP A 964 -33.37 -42.71 28.02
C ASP A 964 -33.26 -41.20 28.34
N ILE A 965 -34.38 -40.57 28.67
CA ILE A 965 -34.48 -39.17 29.11
C ILE A 965 -34.92 -39.18 30.57
N THR A 966 -34.11 -38.62 31.47
CA THR A 966 -34.37 -38.54 32.91
C THR A 966 -34.30 -37.10 33.44
N VAL A 967 -35.40 -36.54 33.93
CA VAL A 967 -35.45 -35.18 34.49
C VAL A 967 -35.73 -35.24 36.00
N ARG A 968 -34.73 -34.89 36.83
CA ARG A 968 -34.81 -34.99 38.30
C ARG A 968 -35.31 -33.71 38.98
N GLU A 969 -34.92 -32.54 38.48
CA GLU A 969 -35.28 -31.21 39.00
C GLU A 969 -35.55 -30.26 37.82
N LEU A 970 -36.41 -29.26 38.01
CA LEU A 970 -36.58 -28.18 37.02
C LEU A 970 -35.35 -27.25 37.12
N PRO A 971 -34.74 -26.83 36.00
CA PRO A 971 -33.74 -25.77 36.02
C PRO A 971 -34.31 -24.54 36.74
N PRO A 972 -33.51 -23.78 37.51
CA PRO A 972 -33.97 -22.49 38.03
C PRO A 972 -34.42 -21.66 36.82
N SER A 973 -35.69 -21.24 36.83
CA SER A 973 -36.21 -20.36 35.79
C SER A 973 -35.39 -19.06 35.84
N THR A 974 -34.44 -18.93 34.92
CA THR A 974 -33.74 -17.67 34.70
C THR A 974 -34.80 -16.65 34.36
N VAL A 975 -34.96 -15.66 35.25
CA VAL A 975 -35.77 -14.48 34.99
C VAL A 975 -35.30 -13.92 33.65
N LYS A 976 -36.12 -14.08 32.61
CA LYS A 976 -35.81 -13.57 31.28
C LYS A 976 -35.73 -12.06 31.42
N VAL A 977 -34.53 -11.52 31.31
CA VAL A 977 -34.32 -10.08 31.32
C VAL A 977 -34.96 -9.54 30.05
N SER A 978 -35.81 -8.53 30.19
CA SER A 978 -36.48 -7.92 29.04
C SER A 978 -35.46 -7.27 28.11
N ASP A 979 -35.70 -7.32 26.80
CA ASP A 979 -34.78 -6.86 25.73
C ASP A 979 -34.41 -5.36 25.83
N ASP A 980 -35.05 -4.63 26.74
CA ASP A 980 -34.88 -3.21 27.05
C ASP A 980 -33.94 -2.93 28.24
N THR A 981 -33.34 -3.95 28.85
CA THR A 981 -32.50 -3.78 30.05
C THR A 981 -31.03 -3.54 29.69
N ILE A 982 -30.54 -2.33 29.97
CA ILE A 982 -29.12 -1.96 29.79
C ILE A 982 -28.35 -2.23 31.09
N ILE A 983 -27.37 -3.12 31.07
CA ILE A 983 -26.48 -3.39 32.21
C ILE A 983 -25.34 -2.36 32.22
N ILE A 984 -25.30 -1.48 33.22
CA ILE A 984 -24.25 -0.46 33.37
C ILE A 984 -23.07 -1.08 34.13
N GLY A 985 -21.92 -1.27 33.47
CA GLY A 985 -20.67 -1.69 34.13
C GLY A 985 -19.71 -2.56 33.31
N SER A 986 -20.16 -3.13 32.20
CA SER A 986 -19.31 -3.80 31.21
C SER A 986 -19.38 -3.04 29.89
N GLN A 987 -18.24 -2.65 29.33
CA GLN A 987 -18.14 -2.34 27.91
C GLN A 987 -18.38 -3.64 27.15
N THR A 988 -19.65 -3.96 26.89
CA THR A 988 -20.01 -4.84 25.80
C THR A 988 -19.68 -4.08 24.52
N GLU A 989 -18.78 -4.62 23.70
CA GLU A 989 -18.62 -4.12 22.34
C GLU A 989 -20.00 -4.02 21.68
N GLU A 990 -20.21 -2.92 20.96
CA GLU A 990 -21.44 -2.66 20.20
C GLU A 990 -21.86 -3.88 19.41
N GLY A 991 -23.16 -4.20 19.51
CA GLY A 991 -23.77 -5.39 18.96
C GLY A 991 -23.40 -5.65 17.51
N LYS A 992 -22.49 -6.60 17.29
CA LYS A 992 -22.59 -7.42 16.09
C LYS A 992 -23.94 -8.14 16.16
N PRO A 993 -24.81 -8.01 15.14
CA PRO A 993 -26.05 -8.77 15.10
C PRO A 993 -25.72 -10.25 15.24
N ALA A 994 -26.49 -10.97 16.06
CA ALA A 994 -26.35 -12.41 16.16
C ALA A 994 -26.37 -13.01 14.75
N MET A 995 -25.41 -13.89 14.45
CA MET A 995 -25.31 -14.54 13.14
C MET A 995 -26.67 -15.13 12.76
N ALA A 996 -27.21 -14.72 11.62
CA ALA A 996 -28.52 -15.20 11.18
C ALA A 996 -28.41 -16.70 10.88
N MET A 997 -29.12 -17.51 11.67
CA MET A 997 -29.12 -18.97 11.56
C MET A 997 -30.43 -19.43 10.92
N ALA A 998 -30.33 -20.08 9.76
CA ALA A 998 -31.43 -20.81 9.15
C ALA A 998 -31.36 -22.29 9.55
N MET A 999 -32.48 -22.88 9.92
CA MET A 999 -32.57 -24.28 10.33
C MET A 999 -33.71 -24.95 9.56
N ASP A 1000 -33.46 -26.16 9.08
CA ASP A 1000 -34.42 -26.98 8.34
C ASP A 1000 -34.15 -28.46 8.64
N ILE A 1001 -34.54 -28.91 9.84
CA ILE A 1001 -34.14 -30.22 10.37
C ILE A 1001 -35.37 -31.08 10.68
N ASP A 1002 -35.47 -32.23 10.02
CA ASP A 1002 -36.48 -33.25 10.33
C ASP A 1002 -35.94 -34.23 11.38
N VAL A 1003 -36.63 -34.35 12.52
CA VAL A 1003 -36.24 -35.21 13.63
C VAL A 1003 -37.25 -36.34 13.82
N ALA A 1004 -36.82 -37.58 13.61
CA ALA A 1004 -37.59 -38.79 13.89
C ALA A 1004 -37.21 -39.36 15.26
N VAL A 1005 -38.19 -39.59 16.13
CA VAL A 1005 -37.97 -39.90 17.55
C VAL A 1005 -38.62 -41.23 17.91
N GLY A 1006 -37.85 -42.14 18.52
CA GLY A 1006 -38.37 -43.35 19.16
C GLY A 1006 -38.87 -44.42 18.20
N GLU A 1007 -38.22 -44.60 17.04
CA GLU A 1007 -38.52 -45.71 16.12
C GLU A 1007 -38.33 -47.09 16.75
N ASP A 1008 -37.32 -47.25 17.63
CA ASP A 1008 -37.07 -48.48 18.38
C ASP A 1008 -37.66 -48.39 19.79
N GLN A 1009 -37.00 -47.66 20.70
CA GLN A 1009 -37.44 -47.50 22.09
C GLN A 1009 -36.73 -46.33 22.78
N LEU A 1010 -37.41 -45.19 22.91
CA LEU A 1010 -36.95 -44.05 23.71
C LEU A 1010 -37.78 -43.93 24.99
N ASN A 1011 -37.17 -44.07 26.17
CA ASN A 1011 -37.88 -43.97 27.44
C ASN A 1011 -37.75 -42.55 28.04
N PHE A 1012 -38.79 -42.06 28.69
CA PHE A 1012 -38.82 -40.82 29.44
C PHE A 1012 -39.17 -41.09 30.91
N SER A 1013 -38.44 -40.48 31.83
CA SER A 1013 -38.71 -40.50 33.27
C SER A 1013 -38.50 -39.12 33.89
N GLY A 1014 -39.53 -38.51 34.46
CA GLY A 1014 -39.38 -37.21 35.11
C GLY A 1014 -40.64 -36.77 35.83
N PHE A 1015 -40.51 -36.05 36.95
CA PHE A 1015 -41.63 -35.52 37.74
C PHE A 1015 -42.71 -36.55 38.08
N GLY A 1016 -42.32 -37.81 38.30
CA GLY A 1016 -43.25 -38.91 38.58
C GLY A 1016 -43.85 -39.59 37.35
N LEU A 1017 -43.64 -39.07 36.13
CA LEU A 1017 -44.04 -39.70 34.87
C LEU A 1017 -42.95 -40.67 34.38
N THR A 1018 -43.35 -41.85 33.92
CA THR A 1018 -42.53 -42.79 33.14
C THR A 1018 -43.29 -43.21 31.89
N ALA A 1019 -42.76 -42.98 30.69
CA ALA A 1019 -43.43 -43.30 29.41
C ALA A 1019 -42.41 -43.61 28.30
N LYS A 1020 -42.86 -44.12 27.15
CA LYS A 1020 -42.05 -44.24 25.93
C LYS A 1020 -42.40 -43.10 24.97
N VAL A 1021 -41.40 -42.38 24.48
CA VAL A 1021 -41.56 -41.27 23.55
C VAL A 1021 -41.46 -41.78 22.12
N GLN A 1022 -42.41 -41.39 21.26
CA GLN A 1022 -42.36 -41.67 19.83
C GLN A 1022 -42.93 -40.48 19.07
N GLY A 1023 -42.41 -40.14 17.89
CA GLY A 1023 -43.01 -39.12 17.04
C GLY A 1023 -42.08 -38.51 16.01
N HIS A 1024 -42.50 -37.40 15.43
CA HIS A 1024 -41.76 -36.66 14.41
C HIS A 1024 -41.94 -35.15 14.63
N VAL A 1025 -40.82 -34.42 14.58
CA VAL A 1025 -40.82 -32.96 14.69
C VAL A 1025 -39.92 -32.36 13.62
N HIS A 1026 -40.37 -31.26 13.04
CA HIS A 1026 -39.64 -30.44 12.09
C HIS A 1026 -39.18 -29.17 12.80
N ILE A 1027 -37.89 -28.87 12.77
CA ILE A 1027 -37.28 -27.72 13.44
C ILE A 1027 -36.81 -26.73 12.36
N GLY A 1028 -37.52 -25.60 12.30
CA GLY A 1028 -37.25 -24.46 11.43
C GLY A 1028 -36.41 -23.36 12.10
N ASP A 1029 -36.28 -22.22 11.41
CA ASP A 1029 -35.58 -21.03 11.88
C ASP A 1029 -36.00 -20.61 13.31
N ASN A 1030 -35.03 -20.15 14.12
CA ASN A 1030 -35.24 -19.77 15.52
C ASN A 1030 -35.88 -20.86 16.40
N LEU A 1031 -35.65 -22.14 16.08
CA LEU A 1031 -36.24 -23.29 16.75
C LEU A 1031 -37.78 -23.35 16.65
N ASP A 1032 -38.38 -22.76 15.61
CA ASP A 1032 -39.80 -22.95 15.28
C ASP A 1032 -40.05 -24.43 15.02
N THR A 1033 -40.72 -25.10 15.95
CA THR A 1033 -40.90 -26.55 15.92
C THR A 1033 -42.35 -26.89 15.59
N ARG A 1034 -42.53 -27.82 14.66
CA ARG A 1034 -43.85 -28.31 14.23
C ARG A 1034 -43.87 -29.82 14.22
N GLY A 1035 -44.96 -30.40 14.70
CA GLY A 1035 -45.12 -31.86 14.73
C GLY A 1035 -45.76 -32.34 16.02
N GLU A 1036 -45.68 -33.64 16.28
CA GLU A 1036 -46.26 -34.23 17.48
C GLU A 1036 -45.39 -35.34 18.04
N LEU A 1037 -45.35 -35.40 19.37
CA LEU A 1037 -44.72 -36.46 20.15
C LEU A 1037 -45.78 -37.15 21.01
N TRP A 1038 -45.78 -38.47 21.00
CA TRP A 1038 -46.64 -39.32 21.81
C TRP A 1038 -45.86 -39.92 22.97
N LEU A 1039 -46.47 -39.95 24.15
CA LEU A 1039 -45.96 -40.62 25.34
C LEU A 1039 -46.80 -41.89 25.56
N ASN A 1040 -46.33 -43.00 24.99
CA ASN A 1040 -46.98 -44.30 25.04
C ASN A 1040 -46.62 -45.05 26.33
N ASP A 1041 -47.46 -46.01 26.74
CA ASP A 1041 -47.25 -46.86 27.94
C ASP A 1041 -46.97 -46.08 29.25
N GLY A 1042 -47.53 -44.86 29.37
CA GLY A 1042 -47.21 -43.93 30.44
C GLY A 1042 -47.80 -44.30 31.81
N ARG A 1043 -47.04 -44.06 32.88
CA ARG A 1043 -47.51 -44.15 34.27
C ARG A 1043 -47.05 -42.92 35.03
N TYR A 1044 -47.94 -42.31 35.81
CA TYR A 1044 -47.65 -41.14 36.62
C TYR A 1044 -47.78 -41.47 38.11
N ARG A 1045 -46.80 -41.06 38.91
CA ARG A 1045 -46.75 -41.28 40.36
C ARG A 1045 -46.36 -39.99 41.08
N ALA A 1046 -47.32 -39.42 41.79
CA ALA A 1046 -47.12 -38.26 42.67
C ALA A 1046 -48.02 -38.39 43.90
N TYR A 1047 -47.62 -37.77 45.02
CA TYR A 1047 -48.40 -37.71 46.26
C TYR A 1047 -48.88 -39.09 46.79
N GLY A 1048 -48.05 -40.13 46.61
CA GLY A 1048 -48.35 -41.50 47.04
C GLY A 1048 -49.33 -42.27 46.16
N GLN A 1049 -49.84 -41.67 45.06
CA GLN A 1049 -50.83 -42.29 44.18
C GLN A 1049 -50.23 -42.66 42.82
N ARG A 1050 -50.81 -43.70 42.20
CA ARG A 1050 -50.40 -44.19 40.88
C ARG A 1050 -51.55 -44.01 39.89
N LEU A 1051 -51.26 -43.36 38.76
CA LEU A 1051 -52.17 -43.07 37.66
C LEU A 1051 -51.62 -43.70 36.38
N ASP A 1052 -52.45 -44.41 35.63
CA ASP A 1052 -52.10 -44.93 34.31
C ASP A 1052 -52.46 -43.88 33.25
N VAL A 1053 -51.52 -43.57 32.37
CA VAL A 1053 -51.71 -42.55 31.31
C VAL A 1053 -52.39 -43.22 30.13
N ARG A 1054 -53.63 -42.80 29.84
CA ARG A 1054 -54.43 -43.33 28.74
C ARG A 1054 -54.09 -42.67 27.40
N ARG A 1055 -53.77 -41.38 27.47
CA ARG A 1055 -53.41 -40.54 26.32
C ARG A 1055 -52.42 -39.50 26.80
N ALA A 1056 -51.34 -39.30 26.07
CA ALA A 1056 -50.43 -38.20 26.30
C ALA A 1056 -49.77 -37.81 24.98
N ARG A 1057 -50.10 -36.62 24.50
CA ARG A 1057 -49.57 -36.03 23.27
C ARG A 1057 -49.05 -34.63 23.56
N LEU A 1058 -47.89 -34.33 22.98
CA LEU A 1058 -47.33 -32.99 22.89
C LEU A 1058 -47.41 -32.55 21.43
N LEU A 1059 -48.11 -31.45 21.16
CA LEU A 1059 -48.15 -30.85 19.82
C LEU A 1059 -47.28 -29.60 19.79
N PHE A 1060 -46.40 -29.52 18.81
CA PHE A 1060 -45.53 -28.37 18.58
C PHE A 1060 -46.09 -27.57 17.41
N ALA A 1061 -46.26 -26.25 17.61
CA ALA A 1061 -46.76 -25.32 16.61
C ALA A 1061 -46.22 -23.90 16.89
N GLY A 1062 -44.90 -23.79 17.07
CA GLY A 1062 -44.24 -22.57 17.52
C GLY A 1062 -42.94 -22.85 18.27
N PRO A 1063 -42.61 -22.08 19.32
CA PRO A 1063 -41.40 -22.31 20.13
C PRO A 1063 -41.31 -23.73 20.69
N LEU A 1064 -40.13 -24.36 20.60
CA LEU A 1064 -39.86 -25.72 21.08
C LEU A 1064 -40.15 -25.93 22.58
N ASP A 1065 -40.04 -24.87 23.38
CA ASP A 1065 -40.28 -24.87 24.83
C ASP A 1065 -41.76 -24.70 25.21
N GLN A 1066 -42.65 -24.46 24.24
CA GLN A 1066 -44.07 -24.21 24.47
C GLN A 1066 -45.01 -25.18 23.72
N PRO A 1067 -44.89 -26.51 23.91
CA PRO A 1067 -45.82 -27.45 23.30
C PRO A 1067 -47.23 -27.32 23.90
N TYR A 1068 -48.24 -27.63 23.09
CA TYR A 1068 -49.59 -27.88 23.56
C TYR A 1068 -49.67 -29.28 24.17
N LEU A 1069 -50.06 -29.35 25.44
CA LEU A 1069 -50.23 -30.59 26.19
C LEU A 1069 -51.67 -31.11 26.00
N ASP A 1070 -51.81 -32.40 25.73
CA ASP A 1070 -53.09 -33.14 25.72
C ASP A 1070 -52.87 -34.49 26.41
N ILE A 1071 -53.08 -34.50 27.73
CA ILE A 1071 -52.73 -35.62 28.61
C ILE A 1071 -53.94 -36.03 29.45
N GLU A 1072 -54.23 -37.34 29.50
CA GLU A 1072 -55.28 -37.95 30.31
C GLU A 1072 -54.69 -39.12 31.11
N ALA A 1073 -54.78 -39.05 32.43
CA ALA A 1073 -54.31 -40.09 33.34
C ALA A 1073 -55.42 -40.52 34.30
N ILE A 1074 -55.54 -41.81 34.55
CA ILE A 1074 -56.66 -42.41 35.28
C ILE A 1074 -56.20 -43.33 36.41
N ARG A 1075 -56.99 -43.41 37.47
CA ARG A 1075 -56.86 -44.37 38.56
C ARG A 1075 -58.17 -45.14 38.67
N LYS A 1076 -58.08 -46.47 38.62
CA LYS A 1076 -59.22 -47.35 38.81
C LYS A 1076 -59.23 -47.89 40.24
N THR A 1077 -60.33 -47.69 40.97
CA THR A 1077 -60.55 -48.26 42.30
C THR A 1077 -61.91 -48.95 42.31
N ASP A 1078 -61.91 -50.28 42.44
CA ASP A 1078 -63.09 -51.14 42.30
C ASP A 1078 -63.95 -50.77 41.06
N ASP A 1079 -65.14 -50.21 41.26
CA ASP A 1079 -66.13 -49.87 40.23
C ASP A 1079 -66.03 -48.42 39.71
N VAL A 1080 -65.06 -47.62 40.18
CA VAL A 1080 -64.94 -46.19 39.85
C VAL A 1080 -63.59 -45.89 39.19
N VAL A 1081 -63.62 -45.21 38.04
CA VAL A 1081 -62.44 -44.62 37.41
C VAL A 1081 -62.43 -43.13 37.73
N ALA A 1082 -61.40 -42.64 38.42
CA ALA A 1082 -61.18 -41.22 38.63
C ALA A 1082 -59.95 -40.79 37.84
N GLY A 1083 -60.03 -39.67 37.11
CA GLY A 1083 -58.97 -39.26 36.21
C GLY A 1083 -58.72 -37.76 36.22
N ILE A 1084 -57.53 -37.40 35.75
CA ILE A 1084 -57.10 -36.03 35.52
C ILE A 1084 -56.81 -35.85 34.04
N ARG A 1085 -57.32 -34.76 33.47
CA ARG A 1085 -57.02 -34.31 32.11
C ARG A 1085 -56.28 -32.98 32.19
N LEU A 1086 -55.16 -32.89 31.48
CA LEU A 1086 -54.33 -31.70 31.34
C LEU A 1086 -54.37 -31.27 29.88
N SER A 1087 -54.80 -30.04 29.62
CA SER A 1087 -54.87 -29.47 28.28
C SER A 1087 -54.37 -28.03 28.24
N GLY A 1088 -53.74 -27.59 27.15
CA GLY A 1088 -53.28 -26.20 27.01
C GLY A 1088 -51.77 -26.07 26.79
N SER A 1089 -51.26 -24.84 26.66
CA SER A 1089 -49.81 -24.59 26.54
C SER A 1089 -49.08 -25.06 27.81
N ALA A 1090 -47.87 -25.59 27.66
CA ALA A 1090 -47.02 -26.02 28.77
C ALA A 1090 -46.75 -24.90 29.81
N GLU A 1091 -46.76 -23.63 29.42
CA GLU A 1091 -46.62 -22.49 30.35
C GLU A 1091 -47.87 -22.25 31.21
N GLN A 1092 -49.06 -22.56 30.69
CA GLN A 1092 -50.35 -22.31 31.35
C GLN A 1092 -51.32 -23.48 31.11
N PRO A 1093 -51.04 -24.67 31.66
CA PRO A 1093 -51.89 -25.81 31.42
C PRO A 1093 -53.18 -25.71 32.24
N THR A 1094 -54.30 -26.11 31.65
CA THR A 1094 -55.59 -26.25 32.33
C THR A 1094 -55.77 -27.68 32.82
N THR A 1095 -56.12 -27.84 34.08
CA THR A 1095 -56.38 -29.15 34.71
C THR A 1095 -57.89 -29.35 34.90
N GLN A 1096 -58.37 -30.54 34.55
CA GLN A 1096 -59.76 -30.97 34.79
C GLN A 1096 -59.76 -32.33 35.45
N ILE A 1097 -60.49 -32.46 36.55
CA ILE A 1097 -60.68 -33.72 37.25
C ILE A 1097 -62.03 -34.30 36.82
N PHE A 1098 -62.06 -35.60 36.52
CA PHE A 1098 -63.26 -36.30 36.07
C PHE A 1098 -63.39 -37.68 36.72
N SER A 1099 -64.55 -38.30 36.59
CA SER A 1099 -64.80 -39.67 37.03
C SER A 1099 -65.79 -40.42 36.13
N GLU A 1100 -65.73 -41.74 36.15
CA GLU A 1100 -66.70 -42.64 35.53
C GLU A 1100 -67.18 -43.65 36.59
N PRO A 1101 -68.48 -43.62 36.99
CA PRO A 1101 -69.53 -42.67 36.59
C PRO A 1101 -69.28 -41.23 37.12
N ALA A 1102 -69.91 -40.24 36.48
CA ALA A 1102 -69.65 -38.81 36.72
C ALA A 1102 -70.07 -38.35 38.14
N MET A 1103 -69.18 -37.64 38.83
CA MET A 1103 -69.38 -37.06 40.17
C MET A 1103 -68.80 -35.63 40.27
N SER A 1104 -68.96 -34.96 41.42
CA SER A 1104 -68.37 -33.61 41.61
C SER A 1104 -66.84 -33.66 41.64
N GLN A 1105 -66.16 -32.55 41.28
CA GLN A 1105 -64.71 -32.51 41.25
C GLN A 1105 -64.07 -32.79 42.62
N GLU A 1106 -64.72 -32.41 43.73
CA GLU A 1106 -64.21 -32.73 45.08
C GLU A 1106 -64.30 -34.22 45.39
N GLN A 1107 -65.40 -34.89 44.97
CA GLN A 1107 -65.57 -36.32 45.12
C GLN A 1107 -64.60 -37.12 44.22
N ALA A 1108 -64.41 -36.68 42.97
CA ALA A 1108 -63.45 -37.28 42.05
C ALA A 1108 -62.01 -37.09 42.54
N LEU A 1109 -61.67 -35.91 43.10
CA LEU A 1109 -60.36 -35.66 43.73
C LEU A 1109 -60.14 -36.55 44.95
N SER A 1110 -61.18 -36.80 45.76
CA SER A 1110 -61.11 -37.74 46.89
C SER A 1110 -60.79 -39.17 46.45
N TYR A 1111 -61.41 -39.66 45.36
CA TYR A 1111 -61.05 -40.96 44.78
C TYR A 1111 -59.63 -40.98 44.19
N LEU A 1112 -59.20 -39.87 43.58
CA LEU A 1112 -57.84 -39.69 43.07
C LEU A 1112 -56.78 -39.73 44.18
N VAL A 1113 -57.01 -39.03 45.30
CA VAL A 1113 -56.04 -38.83 46.39
C VAL A 1113 -56.15 -39.90 47.48
N LEU A 1114 -57.36 -40.24 47.93
CA LEU A 1114 -57.61 -41.13 49.08
C LEU A 1114 -58.11 -42.52 48.68
N GLY A 1115 -58.49 -42.74 47.41
CA GLY A 1115 -59.06 -44.01 46.93
C GLY A 1115 -60.46 -44.32 47.47
N ARG A 1116 -61.14 -43.35 48.10
CA ARG A 1116 -62.46 -43.51 48.74
C ARG A 1116 -63.25 -42.18 48.74
N PRO A 1117 -64.59 -42.18 48.87
CA PRO A 1117 -65.40 -40.96 48.87
C PRO A 1117 -65.30 -40.17 50.19
N LEU A 1118 -65.55 -38.85 50.13
CA LEU A 1118 -65.65 -37.96 51.30
C LEU A 1118 -66.91 -38.28 52.14
N SER A 1119 -66.75 -38.45 53.45
CA SER A 1119 -67.88 -38.65 54.37
C SER A 1119 -68.47 -37.31 54.83
N THR A 1120 -69.79 -37.25 55.09
CA THR A 1120 -70.52 -36.00 55.41
C THR A 1120 -70.55 -35.63 56.90
N THR A 1121 -69.70 -36.24 57.73
CA THR A 1121 -69.58 -35.94 59.17
C THR A 1121 -68.34 -35.08 59.44
N GLY A 1122 -68.53 -33.94 60.10
CA GLY A 1122 -67.55 -32.83 60.25
C GLY A 1122 -66.22 -33.11 60.98
N GLU A 1123 -65.82 -34.36 61.18
CA GLU A 1123 -64.50 -34.75 61.73
C GLU A 1123 -63.41 -34.85 60.65
N ASP A 1124 -63.76 -35.06 59.38
CA ASP A 1124 -62.78 -35.21 58.28
C ASP A 1124 -62.14 -33.89 57.82
N ASN A 1125 -62.75 -32.74 58.13
CA ASN A 1125 -62.22 -31.41 57.77
C ASN A 1125 -60.92 -31.10 58.54
N ASN A 1126 -60.75 -31.70 59.73
CA ASN A 1126 -59.57 -31.53 60.56
C ASN A 1126 -58.40 -32.43 60.09
N MET A 1127 -58.70 -33.60 59.51
CA MET A 1127 -57.72 -34.45 58.85
C MET A 1127 -57.27 -33.86 57.50
N LEU A 1128 -58.17 -33.24 56.73
CA LEU A 1128 -57.79 -32.52 55.51
C LEU A 1128 -56.91 -31.29 55.80
N ALA A 1129 -57.18 -30.57 56.91
CA ALA A 1129 -56.36 -29.45 57.36
C ALA A 1129 -54.97 -29.90 57.88
N GLN A 1130 -54.88 -31.01 58.62
CA GLN A 1130 -53.60 -31.59 59.05
C GLN A 1130 -52.80 -32.19 57.88
N ALA A 1131 -53.47 -32.81 56.90
CA ALA A 1131 -52.85 -33.23 55.65
C ALA A 1131 -52.38 -32.03 54.81
N ALA A 1132 -53.14 -30.93 54.77
CA ALA A 1132 -52.75 -29.70 54.08
C ALA A 1132 -51.54 -29.00 54.75
N LEU A 1133 -51.44 -29.03 56.09
CA LEU A 1133 -50.28 -28.53 56.84
C LEU A 1133 -49.04 -29.43 56.67
N GLY A 1134 -49.23 -30.76 56.64
CA GLY A 1134 -48.16 -31.71 56.32
C GLY A 1134 -47.65 -31.57 54.88
N LEU A 1135 -48.54 -31.32 53.92
CA LEU A 1135 -48.20 -31.07 52.51
C LEU A 1135 -47.53 -29.70 52.30
N GLY A 1136 -47.89 -28.67 53.10
CA GLY A 1136 -47.25 -27.35 53.07
C GLY A 1136 -45.82 -27.34 53.62
N LEU A 1137 -45.47 -28.25 54.52
CA LEU A 1137 -44.13 -28.35 55.12
C LEU A 1137 -43.21 -29.32 54.34
N MET A 1138 -43.75 -30.39 53.74
CA MET A 1138 -42.95 -31.36 52.96
C MET A 1138 -42.40 -30.81 51.63
N GLY A 1139 -42.95 -29.71 51.10
CA GLY A 1139 -42.39 -29.01 49.94
C GLY A 1139 -41.06 -28.28 50.19
N SER A 1140 -40.61 -28.21 51.45
CA SER A 1140 -39.38 -27.49 51.86
C SER A 1140 -38.22 -28.40 52.28
N ALA A 1141 -38.39 -29.73 52.18
CA ALA A 1141 -37.46 -30.73 52.69
C ALA A 1141 -36.03 -30.66 52.11
N GLY A 1142 -35.84 -30.03 50.94
CA GLY A 1142 -34.52 -29.83 50.33
C GLY A 1142 -33.75 -28.61 50.87
N VAL A 1143 -34.44 -27.57 51.36
CA VAL A 1143 -33.81 -26.24 51.62
C VAL A 1143 -33.37 -26.08 53.10
N THR A 1144 -33.97 -26.83 54.02
CA THR A 1144 -33.76 -26.65 55.47
C THR A 1144 -32.59 -27.45 56.04
N SER A 1145 -32.17 -28.55 55.40
CA SER A 1145 -31.04 -29.37 55.88
C SER A 1145 -29.68 -28.72 55.63
N ASP A 1146 -29.52 -27.99 54.52
CA ASP A 1146 -28.25 -27.36 54.11
C ASP A 1146 -27.85 -26.13 54.97
N ILE A 1147 -28.83 -25.45 55.57
CA ILE A 1147 -28.56 -24.34 56.50
C ILE A 1147 -28.11 -24.88 57.88
N ALA A 1148 -28.63 -26.04 58.31
CA ALA A 1148 -28.31 -26.66 59.60
C ALA A 1148 -26.93 -27.33 59.62
N THR A 1149 -26.51 -28.00 58.54
CA THR A 1149 -25.17 -28.60 58.40
C THR A 1149 -24.05 -27.55 58.36
N LYS A 1150 -24.28 -26.38 57.76
CA LYS A 1150 -23.32 -25.26 57.79
C LYS A 1150 -23.17 -24.61 59.17
N LEU A 1151 -24.18 -24.71 60.03
CA LEU A 1151 -24.15 -24.21 61.42
C LEU A 1151 -23.71 -25.27 62.45
N GLY A 1152 -23.37 -26.48 62.00
CA GLY A 1152 -22.85 -27.56 62.86
C GLY A 1152 -23.89 -28.27 63.73
N ILE A 1153 -25.19 -28.15 63.41
CA ILE A 1153 -26.29 -28.78 64.16
C ILE A 1153 -26.58 -30.16 63.55
N GLN A 1154 -26.46 -31.21 64.36
CA GLN A 1154 -26.72 -32.59 63.95
C GLN A 1154 -28.12 -33.06 64.39
N ASP A 1155 -28.72 -33.99 63.66
CA ASP A 1155 -30.07 -34.50 63.92
C ASP A 1155 -31.13 -33.38 64.05
N PHE A 1156 -31.08 -32.38 63.15
CA PHE A 1156 -32.07 -31.31 63.11
C PHE A 1156 -33.41 -31.85 62.60
N ASP A 1157 -34.44 -31.73 63.43
CA ASP A 1157 -35.78 -32.25 63.18
C ASP A 1157 -36.83 -31.19 63.51
N LEU A 1158 -37.89 -31.13 62.71
CA LEU A 1158 -38.98 -30.14 62.77
C LEU A 1158 -40.29 -30.90 62.93
N ASP A 1159 -40.82 -30.90 64.16
CA ASP A 1159 -42.00 -31.68 64.53
C ASP A 1159 -43.12 -30.75 65.02
N THR A 1160 -44.36 -31.22 64.99
CA THR A 1160 -45.51 -30.49 65.53
C THR A 1160 -46.01 -31.19 66.80
N GLN A 1161 -46.08 -30.48 67.92
CA GLN A 1161 -46.49 -31.07 69.19
C GLN A 1161 -47.67 -30.30 69.81
N GLY A 1162 -48.61 -31.04 70.41
CA GLY A 1162 -49.81 -30.49 71.05
C GLY A 1162 -51.09 -30.66 70.21
N SER A 1163 -52.24 -30.34 70.81
CA SER A 1163 -53.56 -30.40 70.17
C SER A 1163 -54.41 -29.20 70.59
N GLY A 1164 -55.17 -28.61 69.66
CA GLY A 1164 -56.00 -27.42 69.92
C GLY A 1164 -55.18 -26.13 69.99
N ASN A 1165 -55.54 -25.18 70.86
CA ASN A 1165 -54.86 -23.89 70.98
C ASN A 1165 -53.38 -23.98 71.44
N ASN A 1166 -52.94 -25.12 71.98
CA ASN A 1166 -51.55 -25.36 72.40
C ASN A 1166 -50.72 -26.08 71.31
N THR A 1167 -51.19 -26.14 70.07
CA THR A 1167 -50.42 -26.70 68.95
C THR A 1167 -49.19 -25.82 68.71
N ALA A 1168 -47.99 -26.39 68.78
CA ALA A 1168 -46.74 -25.69 68.58
C ALA A 1168 -45.87 -26.40 67.53
N VAL A 1169 -45.18 -25.62 66.70
CA VAL A 1169 -44.11 -26.14 65.84
C VAL A 1169 -42.83 -26.13 66.64
N VAL A 1170 -42.16 -27.27 66.72
CA VAL A 1170 -40.98 -27.47 67.53
C VAL A 1170 -39.80 -27.91 66.66
N ALA A 1171 -38.81 -27.04 66.56
CA ALA A 1171 -37.51 -27.37 65.99
C ALA A 1171 -36.60 -27.93 67.09
N SER A 1172 -35.92 -29.05 66.84
CA SER A 1172 -34.95 -29.62 67.78
C SER A 1172 -33.71 -30.11 67.07
N GLY A 1173 -32.55 -30.01 67.73
CA GLY A 1173 -31.29 -30.46 67.16
C GLY A 1173 -30.20 -30.62 68.21
N LYS A 1174 -29.21 -31.47 67.92
CA LYS A 1174 -28.05 -31.69 68.78
C LYS A 1174 -26.92 -30.75 68.34
N ILE A 1175 -26.39 -30.01 69.31
CA ILE A 1175 -25.20 -29.16 69.10
C ILE A 1175 -23.94 -30.01 69.36
N THR A 1176 -24.01 -30.93 70.33
CA THR A 1176 -22.98 -31.97 70.57
C THR A 1176 -23.66 -33.27 71.03
N GLU A 1177 -22.93 -34.39 71.13
CA GLU A 1177 -23.49 -35.67 71.61
C GLU A 1177 -24.14 -35.59 73.01
N LYS A 1178 -23.79 -34.59 73.82
CA LYS A 1178 -24.34 -34.39 75.17
C LYS A 1178 -25.21 -33.15 75.33
N LEU A 1179 -25.27 -32.25 74.34
CA LEU A 1179 -25.99 -30.98 74.41
C LEU A 1179 -26.97 -30.84 73.24
N SER A 1180 -28.26 -30.73 73.53
CA SER A 1180 -29.32 -30.55 72.54
C SER A 1180 -30.14 -29.30 72.82
N LEU A 1181 -30.55 -28.60 71.75
CA LEU A 1181 -31.37 -27.39 71.79
C LEU A 1181 -32.73 -27.70 71.17
N ARG A 1182 -33.78 -27.17 71.79
CA ARG A 1182 -35.17 -27.28 71.35
C ARG A 1182 -35.84 -25.92 71.39
N TYR A 1183 -36.52 -25.55 70.31
CA TYR A 1183 -37.25 -24.30 70.19
C TYR A 1183 -38.67 -24.56 69.69
N GLY A 1184 -39.67 -24.25 70.52
CA GLY A 1184 -41.09 -24.39 70.19
C GLY A 1184 -41.78 -23.04 70.09
N VAL A 1185 -42.58 -22.84 69.05
CA VAL A 1185 -43.43 -21.66 68.85
C VAL A 1185 -44.89 -22.09 68.70
N GLY A 1186 -45.78 -21.54 69.54
CA GLY A 1186 -47.22 -21.79 69.45
C GLY A 1186 -47.81 -21.29 68.13
N VAL A 1187 -48.63 -22.12 67.48
CA VAL A 1187 -49.27 -21.85 66.18
C VAL A 1187 -50.49 -20.94 66.34
N PHE A 1188 -51.18 -20.99 67.48
CA PHE A 1188 -52.40 -20.21 67.73
C PHE A 1188 -52.25 -19.17 68.86
N GLU A 1189 -51.35 -19.38 69.83
CA GLU A 1189 -50.96 -18.38 70.84
C GLU A 1189 -49.45 -18.10 70.76
N PRO A 1190 -48.99 -16.84 70.74
CA PRO A 1190 -47.59 -16.49 70.52
C PRO A 1190 -46.78 -16.64 71.82
N ALA A 1191 -46.62 -17.87 72.30
CA ALA A 1191 -45.66 -18.22 73.35
C ALA A 1191 -44.52 -19.03 72.72
N SER A 1192 -43.30 -18.51 72.84
CA SER A 1192 -42.09 -19.22 72.40
C SER A 1192 -41.37 -19.81 73.61
N THR A 1193 -40.91 -21.05 73.46
CA THR A 1193 -40.21 -21.80 74.51
C THR A 1193 -38.89 -22.32 73.96
N ILE A 1194 -37.78 -21.95 74.61
CA ILE A 1194 -36.45 -22.49 74.32
C ILE A 1194 -36.10 -23.45 75.46
N ALA A 1195 -35.74 -24.69 75.13
CA ALA A 1195 -35.21 -25.65 76.09
C ALA A 1195 -33.83 -26.14 75.65
N LEU A 1196 -32.86 -26.06 76.56
CA LEU A 1196 -31.50 -26.55 76.39
C LEU A 1196 -31.28 -27.74 77.32
N ARG A 1197 -31.00 -28.91 76.76
CA ARG A 1197 -30.81 -30.16 77.52
C ARG A 1197 -29.36 -30.61 77.45
N TYR A 1198 -28.77 -30.86 78.62
CA TYR A 1198 -27.41 -31.37 78.78
C TYR A 1198 -27.39 -32.71 79.53
N LEU A 1199 -26.81 -33.74 78.90
CA LEU A 1199 -26.69 -35.09 79.44
C LEU A 1199 -25.50 -35.19 80.41
N LEU A 1200 -25.78 -35.31 81.70
CA LEU A 1200 -24.77 -35.52 82.76
C LEU A 1200 -24.28 -36.97 82.79
N SER A 1201 -25.17 -37.93 82.51
CA SER A 1201 -24.85 -39.36 82.29
C SER A 1201 -25.89 -40.00 81.36
N LYS A 1202 -25.70 -41.28 80.97
CA LYS A 1202 -26.69 -42.00 80.13
C LYS A 1202 -28.10 -42.07 80.74
N LYS A 1203 -28.26 -41.82 82.04
CA LYS A 1203 -29.54 -41.92 82.75
C LYS A 1203 -29.96 -40.63 83.46
N VAL A 1204 -29.12 -39.60 83.51
CA VAL A 1204 -29.42 -38.32 84.17
C VAL A 1204 -29.12 -37.18 83.21
N TYR A 1205 -30.10 -36.30 82.97
CA TYR A 1205 -29.92 -35.09 82.18
C TYR A 1205 -30.53 -33.87 82.88
N LEU A 1206 -29.94 -32.72 82.58
CA LEU A 1206 -30.30 -31.42 83.12
C LEU A 1206 -30.92 -30.62 81.98
N GLU A 1207 -32.12 -30.08 82.17
CA GLU A 1207 -32.83 -29.32 81.16
C GLU A 1207 -33.15 -27.93 81.69
N VAL A 1208 -32.73 -26.93 80.93
CA VAL A 1208 -33.02 -25.51 81.18
C VAL A 1208 -34.09 -25.11 80.19
N ALA A 1209 -35.28 -24.73 80.66
CA ALA A 1209 -36.34 -24.25 79.79
C ALA A 1209 -36.66 -22.78 80.11
N SER A 1210 -36.78 -21.96 79.07
CA SER A 1210 -37.11 -20.54 79.14
C SER A 1210 -38.30 -20.23 78.25
N GLY A 1211 -39.37 -19.74 78.88
CA GLY A 1211 -40.62 -19.29 78.27
C GLY A 1211 -41.28 -18.24 79.18
N VAL A 1212 -42.52 -18.45 79.61
CA VAL A 1212 -43.25 -17.53 80.52
C VAL A 1212 -42.74 -17.58 81.97
N ALA A 1213 -42.07 -18.66 82.38
CA ALA A 1213 -41.23 -18.74 83.57
C ALA A 1213 -40.02 -19.62 83.26
N SER A 1214 -38.86 -19.30 83.85
CA SER A 1214 -37.62 -20.07 83.67
C SER A 1214 -37.57 -21.22 84.68
N SER A 1215 -37.38 -22.46 84.23
CA SER A 1215 -37.17 -23.62 85.10
C SER A 1215 -35.85 -24.33 84.79
N LEU A 1216 -35.26 -24.91 85.83
CA LEU A 1216 -34.06 -25.74 85.76
C LEU A 1216 -34.39 -27.10 86.37
N ASP A 1217 -34.58 -28.09 85.53
CA ASP A 1217 -35.12 -29.39 85.93
C ASP A 1217 -34.09 -30.50 85.69
N ILE A 1218 -33.92 -31.40 86.67
CA ILE A 1218 -33.05 -32.58 86.55
C ILE A 1218 -33.92 -33.81 86.40
N PHE A 1219 -33.74 -34.53 85.30
CA PHE A 1219 -34.52 -35.71 84.96
C PHE A 1219 -33.64 -36.96 84.99
N TYR A 1220 -34.12 -38.00 85.65
CA TYR A 1220 -33.51 -39.33 85.66
C TYR A 1220 -34.39 -40.33 84.92
N LYS A 1221 -33.84 -41.01 83.91
CA LYS A 1221 -34.53 -42.02 83.10
C LYS A 1221 -34.14 -43.43 83.53
N ARG A 1222 -35.14 -44.26 83.82
CA ARG A 1222 -34.99 -45.68 84.14
C ARG A 1222 -35.89 -46.48 83.18
N ASP A 1223 -35.28 -47.11 82.19
CA ASP A 1223 -36.00 -47.98 81.24
C ASP A 1223 -36.45 -49.27 81.98
N PHE A 1224 -37.68 -49.72 81.72
CA PHE A 1224 -38.27 -50.96 82.25
C PHE A 1224 -38.46 -51.98 81.13
#